data_AF-A0A368W5C6-F1
#
_entry.id   AF-A0A368W5C6-F1
#
_cell.length_a   1.000
_cell.length_b   1.000
_cell.length_c   1.000
_cell.angle_alpha   90.00
_cell.angle_beta   90.00
_cell.angle_gamma   90.00
#
_symmetry.space_group_name_H-M   'P 1'
#
loop_
_entity.id
_entity.type
_entity.pdbx_description
1 polymer ?
#
loop_
_entity_poly.entity_id
_entity_poly.type
_entity_poly.pdbx_seq_one_letter_code
_entity_poly.pdbx_strand_id
1 'polypeptide(L)'
;MNTKKESLRFIKQIISLCMSVSLLLMCALPATAADSDPFLPPEATIQLEAEQAALSGGVQVNTNHPGYTGSGFLDGFWNFGGTATFTVNVPASGKYNVTARYGNAAFNPATVSLIVNGTKIKQTSLPLLANWDTWGNQTETVTLNAGVNTIAYKYDNGDTGIINLDHIQVSPAPIEAETATRLGFASVYNDSSASGGQAVQYLHVSGNGIQFNNVPAATSLTVRYAATNSGTYSMYVNGVKTKTISFTGNGTWNGAYTNVTVPVNIPAGATLKLQYDAGDTGWNVDYIILAQGDQLFRADKDFVKPIGRTVFYNDTLWLALSGSGAEFKFRGTKAQITMKGDQIALGQTDYARIGIYANGVRVVDDLLNQPQKTYTVFESATEQDVVIRIVKLSEANRSTTGIQEIRVNAVNGIQPTQSSARKIEIIGDSITAGYGVDDVKENGFSTATEDVTKTYAYKTAAALQADYSVVAYSGHGIVSGYTGNGEKNASLLVPNNYDIIARTAGRIDGNLDVNNSPWDFNKFVPDLIVINLGTNDYSYTNDDPVKQAEYRDAYVEFLKQVRARNANARLMCTVGIMGDALFPMVEQAAAAYTNQTGDTNISVMKFDVQLWEDGFGADWHPSEATHTKAAAKLIANIKAVMNW
;
A
#
# COMPACT_ATOMS: atom_id res chain seq x y z
N MET A 1 -43.13 39.49 -23.77
CA MET A 1 -44.40 38.94 -23.24
C MET A 1 -44.83 37.77 -24.13
N ASN A 2 -44.92 36.59 -23.51
CA ASN A 2 -45.65 35.35 -23.85
C ASN A 2 -46.58 35.36 -25.09
N THR A 3 -46.71 34.29 -25.91
CA THR A 3 -46.70 32.87 -25.54
C THR A 3 -46.56 31.92 -26.75
N LYS A 4 -45.91 30.79 -26.46
CA LYS A 4 -45.71 29.51 -27.18
C LYS A 4 -46.91 28.91 -27.96
N LYS A 5 -46.59 28.21 -29.06
CA LYS A 5 -46.87 26.77 -29.34
C LYS A 5 -46.29 26.38 -30.70
N GLU A 6 -45.14 25.71 -30.73
CA GLU A 6 -45.02 24.26 -30.98
C GLU A 6 -45.63 23.75 -32.30
N SER A 7 -44.77 23.43 -33.28
CA SER A 7 -44.74 22.15 -34.00
C SER A 7 -43.79 22.24 -35.21
N LEU A 8 -42.50 21.91 -35.02
CA LEU A 8 -41.61 21.63 -36.14
C LEU A 8 -41.32 20.13 -36.19
N ARG A 9 -42.09 19.43 -37.03
CA ARG A 9 -41.68 18.21 -37.72
C ARG A 9 -40.46 18.55 -38.57
N PHE A 10 -39.39 17.76 -38.51
CA PHE A 10 -38.60 17.43 -39.70
C PHE A 10 -37.97 16.03 -39.57
N ILE A 11 -38.60 15.11 -40.31
CA ILE A 11 -38.03 13.99 -41.10
C ILE A 11 -37.43 12.75 -40.40
N LYS A 12 -38.17 11.65 -40.57
CA LYS A 12 -37.79 10.23 -40.50
C LYS A 12 -37.37 9.72 -41.90
N GLN A 13 -36.37 8.83 -41.96
CA GLN A 13 -36.27 7.72 -42.95
C GLN A 13 -36.52 6.42 -42.14
N ILE A 14 -37.68 5.77 -42.25
CA ILE A 14 -38.06 4.64 -43.12
C ILE A 14 -37.16 3.40 -42.95
N ILE A 15 -37.72 2.32 -42.38
CA ILE A 15 -37.77 0.96 -42.95
C ILE A 15 -38.88 0.16 -42.24
N SER A 16 -39.57 -0.66 -43.02
CA SER A 16 -40.80 -1.41 -42.75
C SER A 16 -40.52 -2.92 -42.64
N LEU A 17 -41.11 -3.54 -41.61
CA LEU A 17 -41.84 -4.81 -41.55
C LEU A 17 -41.28 -6.13 -42.16
N CYS A 18 -41.45 -7.19 -41.33
CA CYS A 18 -41.81 -8.59 -41.64
C CYS A 18 -40.76 -9.73 -41.51
N MET A 19 -41.27 -10.81 -40.91
CA MET A 19 -40.88 -12.23 -40.92
C MET A 19 -39.97 -12.79 -39.80
N SER A 20 -40.63 -13.63 -39.00
CA SER A 20 -40.13 -14.77 -38.25
C SER A 20 -39.29 -15.74 -39.10
N VAL A 21 -38.08 -16.05 -38.64
CA VAL A 21 -37.32 -17.26 -38.98
C VAL A 21 -36.61 -17.75 -37.72
N SER A 22 -36.91 -18.99 -37.32
CA SER A 22 -36.18 -19.74 -36.29
C SER A 22 -34.78 -20.09 -36.79
N LEU A 23 -33.73 -19.79 -36.02
CA LEU A 23 -32.43 -20.42 -36.18
C LEU A 23 -31.75 -20.60 -34.82
N LEU A 24 -31.23 -21.80 -34.61
CA LEU A 24 -30.53 -22.32 -33.44
C LEU A 24 -29.55 -21.30 -32.83
N LEU A 25 -29.63 -21.08 -31.52
CA LEU A 25 -28.51 -20.57 -30.73
C LEU A 25 -27.86 -21.74 -30.00
N MET A 26 -26.61 -22.01 -30.37
CA MET A 26 -25.69 -22.90 -29.67
C MET A 26 -25.46 -22.43 -28.23
N CYS A 27 -25.13 -23.41 -27.39
CA CYS A 27 -24.60 -23.31 -26.03
C CYS A 27 -23.90 -21.98 -25.66
N ALA A 28 -24.33 -21.42 -24.54
CA ALA A 28 -23.42 -20.95 -23.50
C ALA A 28 -24.13 -21.10 -22.15
N LEU A 29 -23.64 -22.05 -21.35
CA LEU A 29 -23.94 -22.11 -19.92
C LEU A 29 -23.50 -20.78 -19.28
N PRO A 30 -24.14 -20.31 -18.18
CA PRO A 30 -23.58 -19.22 -17.42
C PRO A 30 -22.24 -19.70 -16.86
N ALA A 31 -21.13 -19.17 -17.40
CA ALA A 31 -19.85 -19.21 -16.72
C ALA A 31 -20.05 -18.44 -15.42
N THR A 32 -20.20 -19.18 -14.32
CA THR A 32 -19.95 -18.63 -12.99
C THR A 32 -18.55 -18.05 -13.05
N ALA A 33 -18.46 -16.72 -13.01
CA ALA A 33 -17.20 -16.04 -12.75
C ALA A 33 -16.74 -16.51 -11.37
N ALA A 34 -15.89 -17.55 -11.37
CA ALA A 34 -15.02 -17.79 -10.25
C ALA A 34 -14.12 -16.55 -10.18
N ASP A 35 -14.24 -15.80 -9.09
CA ASP A 35 -13.22 -14.89 -8.61
C ASP A 35 -11.88 -15.63 -8.70
N SER A 36 -11.09 -15.31 -9.72
CA SER A 36 -9.70 -15.72 -9.77
C SER A 36 -8.96 -14.68 -8.95
N ASP A 37 -8.69 -15.04 -7.71
CA ASP A 37 -7.76 -14.37 -6.83
C ASP A 37 -6.44 -14.08 -7.60
N PRO A 38 -6.02 -12.81 -7.79
CA PRO A 38 -4.82 -12.47 -8.54
C PRO A 38 -3.51 -12.70 -7.75
N PHE A 39 -3.54 -13.37 -6.59
CA PHE A 39 -2.38 -13.57 -5.73
C PHE A 39 -1.82 -15.01 -5.73
N LEU A 40 -1.31 -15.47 -6.88
CA LEU A 40 -0.21 -16.44 -6.86
C LEU A 40 1.08 -15.63 -6.97
N PRO A 41 1.97 -15.54 -5.96
CA PRO A 41 3.30 -15.01 -6.21
C PRO A 41 4.07 -16.03 -7.08
N PRO A 42 4.45 -15.68 -8.33
CA PRO A 42 5.25 -16.53 -9.19
C PRO A 42 6.75 -16.54 -8.82
N GLU A 43 7.12 -16.25 -7.56
CA GLU A 43 8.53 -16.07 -7.15
C GLU A 43 9.13 -17.21 -6.30
N ALA A 44 8.36 -18.24 -5.94
CA ALA A 44 8.90 -19.33 -5.11
C ALA A 44 9.66 -20.42 -5.88
N THR A 45 9.48 -20.53 -7.21
CA THR A 45 10.09 -21.58 -8.03
C THR A 45 10.95 -20.97 -9.13
N ILE A 46 12.23 -21.31 -9.15
CA ILE A 46 13.21 -20.88 -10.15
C ILE A 46 13.40 -22.02 -11.15
N GLN A 47 13.10 -21.79 -12.43
CA GLN A 47 13.41 -22.73 -13.51
C GLN A 47 14.70 -22.32 -14.22
N LEU A 48 15.60 -23.28 -14.42
CA LEU A 48 16.87 -23.09 -15.12
C LEU A 48 16.98 -24.12 -16.23
N GLU A 49 16.91 -23.65 -17.47
CA GLU A 49 17.07 -24.47 -18.68
C GLU A 49 18.47 -25.10 -18.74
N ALA A 50 18.56 -26.39 -19.03
CA ALA A 50 19.81 -27.13 -18.92
C ALA A 50 20.85 -26.71 -19.96
N GLU A 51 20.43 -26.30 -21.15
CA GLU A 51 21.32 -25.80 -22.20
C GLU A 51 21.97 -24.45 -21.88
N GLN A 52 21.55 -23.79 -20.80
CA GLN A 52 22.20 -22.58 -20.26
C GLN A 52 23.21 -22.90 -19.14
N ALA A 53 23.34 -24.17 -18.74
CA ALA A 53 24.30 -24.60 -17.72
C ALA A 53 25.74 -24.56 -18.25
N ALA A 54 26.71 -24.42 -17.34
CA ALA A 54 28.11 -24.61 -17.68
C ALA A 54 28.40 -26.10 -17.89
N LEU A 55 28.77 -26.47 -19.12
CA LEU A 55 28.95 -27.86 -19.54
C LEU A 55 30.43 -28.26 -19.54
N SER A 56 30.73 -29.51 -19.18
CA SER A 56 32.06 -30.11 -19.31
C SER A 56 32.01 -31.63 -19.47
N GLY A 57 33.14 -32.25 -19.78
CA GLY A 57 33.27 -33.72 -19.82
C GLY A 57 32.42 -34.42 -20.89
N GLY A 58 32.07 -33.72 -21.97
CA GLY A 58 31.35 -34.29 -23.12
C GLY A 58 29.83 -34.22 -23.03
N VAL A 59 29.27 -33.51 -22.05
CA VAL A 59 27.86 -33.09 -22.04
C VAL A 59 27.64 -32.01 -23.09
N GLN A 60 26.56 -32.09 -23.85
CA GLN A 60 26.28 -31.20 -24.98
C GLN A 60 24.77 -31.00 -25.16
N VAL A 61 24.40 -29.96 -25.91
CA VAL A 61 23.00 -29.64 -26.23
C VAL A 61 22.51 -30.46 -27.43
N ASN A 62 21.29 -30.98 -27.34
CA ASN A 62 20.61 -31.71 -28.41
C ASN A 62 19.12 -31.31 -28.47
N THR A 63 18.46 -31.66 -29.59
CA THR A 63 17.08 -31.27 -29.91
C THR A 63 16.30 -32.39 -30.62
N ASN A 64 16.84 -33.61 -30.68
CA ASN A 64 16.30 -34.71 -31.49
C ASN A 64 15.12 -35.47 -30.84
N HIS A 65 14.67 -35.04 -29.65
CA HIS A 65 13.47 -35.53 -28.97
C HIS A 65 12.54 -34.35 -28.72
N PRO A 66 11.22 -34.43 -28.98
CA PRO A 66 10.29 -33.32 -28.75
C PRO A 66 9.92 -33.17 -27.28
N GLY A 67 9.32 -32.03 -26.92
CA GLY A 67 8.72 -31.81 -25.59
C GLY A 67 9.67 -31.32 -24.50
N TYR A 68 10.92 -30.99 -24.81
CA TYR A 68 11.82 -30.20 -23.96
C TYR A 68 11.32 -28.74 -23.84
N THR A 69 11.82 -28.02 -22.84
CA THR A 69 11.63 -26.58 -22.66
C THR A 69 12.84 -25.80 -23.18
N GLY A 70 12.72 -24.48 -23.32
CA GLY A 70 13.81 -23.67 -23.84
C GLY A 70 14.16 -23.98 -25.29
N SER A 71 15.46 -24.05 -25.57
CA SER A 71 16.05 -24.21 -26.90
C SER A 71 16.66 -25.58 -27.16
N GLY A 72 16.72 -26.45 -26.15
CA GLY A 72 17.19 -27.82 -26.26
C GLY A 72 17.22 -28.53 -24.91
N PHE A 73 17.85 -29.69 -24.87
CA PHE A 73 18.16 -30.42 -23.64
C PHE A 73 19.61 -30.89 -23.68
N LEU A 74 20.14 -31.36 -22.55
CA LEU A 74 21.48 -31.91 -22.46
C LEU A 74 21.49 -33.43 -22.60
N ASP A 75 22.38 -33.95 -23.45
CA ASP A 75 22.79 -35.36 -23.45
C ASP A 75 24.28 -35.48 -23.08
N GLY A 76 24.89 -36.66 -23.24
CA GLY A 76 26.33 -36.84 -23.05
C GLY A 76 26.73 -37.35 -21.66
N PHE A 77 25.77 -37.64 -20.79
CA PHE A 77 25.99 -38.22 -19.45
C PHE A 77 26.38 -39.70 -19.49
N TRP A 78 27.37 -40.06 -20.32
CA TRP A 78 28.02 -41.38 -20.42
C TRP A 78 29.55 -41.26 -20.53
N ASN A 79 30.06 -40.05 -20.68
CA ASN A 79 31.49 -39.76 -20.65
C ASN A 79 31.90 -39.43 -19.21
N PHE A 80 32.86 -40.19 -18.65
CA PHE A 80 33.33 -39.98 -17.29
C PHE A 80 33.71 -38.51 -17.05
N GLY A 81 33.11 -37.88 -16.04
CA GLY A 81 33.29 -36.46 -15.75
C GLY A 81 32.31 -35.51 -16.45
N GLY A 82 31.42 -36.03 -17.32
CA GLY A 82 30.36 -35.26 -17.95
C GLY A 82 29.52 -34.53 -16.92
N THR A 83 29.49 -33.19 -16.98
CA THR A 83 28.88 -32.35 -15.94
C THR A 83 28.09 -31.22 -16.56
N ALA A 84 26.88 -30.99 -16.03
CA ALA A 84 26.11 -29.76 -16.22
C ALA A 84 26.04 -29.00 -14.89
N THR A 85 26.56 -27.77 -14.84
CA THR A 85 26.57 -26.94 -13.62
C THR A 85 25.68 -25.71 -13.79
N PHE A 86 24.63 -25.65 -12.99
CA PHE A 86 23.68 -24.57 -12.88
C PHE A 86 24.14 -23.57 -11.83
N THR A 87 23.92 -22.28 -12.08
CA THR A 87 24.09 -21.22 -11.08
C THR A 87 22.72 -20.71 -10.67
N VAL A 88 22.42 -20.71 -9.37
CA VAL A 88 21.13 -20.26 -8.83
C VAL A 88 21.35 -19.29 -7.69
N ASN A 89 20.60 -18.19 -7.67
CA ASN A 89 20.58 -17.27 -6.54
C ASN A 89 19.31 -17.53 -5.72
N VAL A 90 19.44 -17.89 -4.44
CA VAL A 90 18.28 -18.10 -3.57
C VAL A 90 18.25 -17.08 -2.43
N PRO A 91 17.07 -16.61 -2.01
CA PRO A 91 16.95 -15.45 -1.12
C PRO A 91 17.26 -15.76 0.35
N ALA A 92 17.19 -17.03 0.76
CA ALA A 92 17.48 -17.45 2.13
C ALA A 92 18.21 -18.80 2.15
N SER A 93 19.05 -19.02 3.16
CA SER A 93 19.63 -20.34 3.40
C SER A 93 18.56 -21.30 3.91
N GLY A 94 18.55 -22.55 3.44
CA GLY A 94 17.56 -23.53 3.86
C GLY A 94 17.54 -24.78 2.99
N LYS A 95 16.53 -25.63 3.22
CA LYS A 95 16.26 -26.79 2.38
C LYS A 95 15.44 -26.37 1.16
N TYR A 96 15.89 -26.77 -0.02
CA TYR A 96 15.23 -26.54 -1.30
C TYR A 96 15.03 -27.87 -2.02
N ASN A 97 13.89 -28.03 -2.67
CA ASN A 97 13.67 -29.08 -3.64
C ASN A 97 14.30 -28.66 -4.98
N VAL A 98 15.09 -29.56 -5.55
CA VAL A 98 15.66 -29.47 -6.89
C VAL A 98 15.03 -30.58 -7.72
N THR A 99 14.14 -30.21 -8.63
CA THR A 99 13.44 -31.12 -9.53
C THR A 99 14.13 -31.10 -10.88
N ALA A 100 14.80 -32.20 -11.24
CA ALA A 100 15.32 -32.41 -12.58
C ALA A 100 14.19 -32.95 -13.47
N ARG A 101 13.93 -32.28 -14.58
CA ARG A 101 13.13 -32.83 -15.68
C ARG A 101 14.07 -33.58 -16.63
N TYR A 102 13.81 -34.87 -16.84
CA TYR A 102 14.75 -35.75 -17.52
C TYR A 102 14.06 -36.73 -18.46
N GLY A 103 14.82 -37.19 -19.46
CA GLY A 103 14.53 -38.36 -20.26
C GLY A 103 15.45 -39.51 -19.86
N ASN A 104 14.89 -40.70 -19.65
CA ASN A 104 15.65 -41.94 -19.51
C ASN A 104 14.87 -43.07 -20.18
N ALA A 105 15.31 -43.50 -21.34
CA ALA A 105 14.75 -44.67 -22.02
C ALA A 105 15.83 -45.67 -22.42
N ALA A 106 16.89 -45.76 -21.62
CA ALA A 106 17.98 -46.71 -21.86
C ALA A 106 17.50 -48.14 -21.56
N PHE A 107 17.62 -48.60 -20.32
CA PHE A 107 17.28 -50.00 -19.97
C PHE A 107 16.80 -50.17 -18.52
N ASN A 108 17.33 -49.36 -17.60
CA ASN A 108 17.09 -49.42 -16.15
C ASN A 108 17.02 -48.00 -15.60
N PRO A 109 16.64 -47.80 -14.32
CA PRO A 109 16.90 -46.53 -13.65
C PRO A 109 18.36 -46.10 -13.84
N ALA A 110 18.54 -44.89 -14.36
CA ALA A 110 19.83 -44.28 -14.59
C ALA A 110 20.29 -43.54 -13.34
N THR A 111 21.59 -43.46 -13.08
CA THR A 111 22.13 -42.69 -11.97
C THR A 111 23.11 -41.62 -12.42
N VAL A 112 23.06 -40.47 -11.77
CA VAL A 112 24.01 -39.35 -11.89
C VAL A 112 24.24 -38.73 -10.53
N SER A 113 25.45 -38.23 -10.29
CA SER A 113 25.83 -37.59 -9.03
C SER A 113 25.33 -36.15 -8.96
N LEU A 114 24.61 -35.82 -7.89
CA LEU A 114 24.19 -34.46 -7.56
C LEU A 114 25.24 -33.80 -6.66
N ILE A 115 25.77 -32.67 -7.10
CA ILE A 115 26.81 -31.90 -6.43
C ILE A 115 26.27 -30.50 -6.15
N VAL A 116 26.42 -30.02 -4.93
CA VAL A 116 26.01 -28.65 -4.53
C VAL A 116 27.22 -27.93 -3.98
N ASN A 117 27.51 -26.74 -4.49
CA ASN A 117 28.66 -25.92 -4.09
C ASN A 117 29.98 -26.71 -4.06
N GLY A 118 30.21 -27.56 -5.07
CA GLY A 118 31.40 -28.39 -5.22
C GLY A 118 31.42 -29.68 -4.37
N THR A 119 30.41 -29.93 -3.52
CA THR A 119 30.34 -31.14 -2.68
C THR A 119 29.29 -32.12 -3.22
N LYS A 120 29.68 -33.38 -3.44
CA LYS A 120 28.74 -34.45 -3.82
C LYS A 120 27.77 -34.71 -2.68
N ILE A 121 26.48 -34.47 -2.92
CA ILE A 121 25.40 -34.62 -1.94
C ILE A 121 24.89 -36.05 -1.96
N LYS A 122 24.60 -36.58 -3.15
CA LYS A 122 24.15 -37.97 -3.33
C LYS A 122 24.29 -38.43 -4.78
N GLN A 123 24.06 -39.71 -4.99
CA GLN A 123 23.76 -40.28 -6.30
C GLN A 123 22.24 -40.24 -6.51
N THR A 124 21.78 -39.50 -7.52
CA THR A 124 20.37 -39.38 -7.90
C THR A 124 20.00 -40.55 -8.81
N SER A 125 18.88 -41.19 -8.54
CA SER A 125 18.31 -42.26 -9.37
C SER A 125 17.16 -41.69 -10.19
N LEU A 126 17.18 -41.95 -11.50
CA LEU A 126 16.27 -41.44 -12.51
C LEU A 126 15.53 -42.65 -13.12
N PRO A 127 14.29 -42.92 -12.70
CA PRO A 127 13.48 -44.03 -13.20
C PRO A 127 13.44 -44.17 -14.73
N LEU A 128 13.23 -45.41 -15.19
CA LEU A 128 13.03 -45.68 -16.62
C LEU A 128 11.67 -45.14 -17.08
N LEU A 129 11.66 -44.48 -18.23
CA LEU A 129 10.48 -43.94 -18.91
C LEU A 129 10.15 -44.76 -20.17
N ALA A 130 8.97 -44.51 -20.74
CA ALA A 130 8.46 -45.30 -21.87
C ALA A 130 9.32 -45.15 -23.15
N ASN A 131 9.84 -43.95 -23.42
CA ASN A 131 10.70 -43.62 -24.55
C ASN A 131 11.40 -42.28 -24.30
N TRP A 132 12.34 -41.90 -25.17
CA TRP A 132 13.12 -40.66 -25.07
C TRP A 132 12.32 -39.38 -25.30
N ASP A 133 11.13 -39.48 -25.89
CA ASP A 133 10.19 -38.35 -26.08
C ASP A 133 9.30 -38.14 -24.85
N THR A 134 9.40 -39.03 -23.85
CA THR A 134 8.69 -38.95 -22.58
C THR A 134 9.61 -38.35 -21.53
N TRP A 135 9.12 -37.31 -20.86
CA TRP A 135 9.87 -36.59 -19.83
C TRP A 135 9.30 -36.86 -18.44
N GLY A 136 10.16 -37.22 -17.51
CA GLY A 136 9.85 -37.45 -16.10
C GLY A 136 10.47 -36.37 -15.21
N ASN A 137 10.04 -36.33 -13.96
CA ASN A 137 10.58 -35.43 -12.94
C ASN A 137 11.18 -36.25 -11.80
N GLN A 138 12.37 -35.87 -11.35
CA GLN A 138 12.99 -36.42 -10.14
C GLN A 138 13.38 -35.28 -9.21
N THR A 139 12.80 -35.27 -8.01
CA THR A 139 13.05 -34.24 -7.01
C THR A 139 14.03 -34.73 -5.95
N GLU A 140 14.99 -33.89 -5.63
CA GLU A 140 15.95 -34.09 -4.54
C GLU A 140 15.93 -32.87 -3.61
N THR A 141 15.91 -33.09 -2.30
CA THR A 141 16.01 -32.01 -1.32
C THR A 141 17.47 -31.76 -0.96
N VAL A 142 17.95 -30.53 -1.15
CA VAL A 142 19.32 -30.10 -0.84
C VAL A 142 19.33 -28.86 0.05
N THR A 143 20.44 -28.61 0.73
CA THR A 143 20.65 -27.37 1.50
C THR A 143 21.39 -26.36 0.63
N LEU A 144 20.81 -25.16 0.47
CA LEU A 144 21.43 -24.03 -0.23
C LEU A 144 21.75 -22.89 0.75
N ASN A 145 22.80 -22.13 0.45
CA ASN A 145 23.14 -20.89 1.16
C ASN A 145 22.27 -19.73 0.65
N ALA A 146 22.07 -18.69 1.44
CA ALA A 146 21.53 -17.44 0.89
C ALA A 146 22.52 -16.87 -0.14
N GLY A 147 22.00 -16.31 -1.24
CA GLY A 147 22.82 -15.82 -2.34
C GLY A 147 23.08 -16.87 -3.43
N VAL A 148 24.19 -16.70 -4.14
CA VAL A 148 24.59 -17.54 -5.28
C VAL A 148 25.06 -18.92 -4.81
N ASN A 149 24.53 -19.96 -5.44
CA ASN A 149 24.89 -21.36 -5.27
C ASN A 149 25.14 -22.01 -6.63
N THR A 150 25.88 -23.12 -6.63
CA THR A 150 26.00 -24.00 -7.79
C THR A 150 25.36 -25.36 -7.52
N ILE A 151 24.64 -25.87 -8.51
CA ILE A 151 24.03 -27.21 -8.51
C ILE A 151 24.52 -27.91 -9.76
N ALA A 152 25.09 -29.11 -9.64
CA ALA A 152 25.59 -29.85 -10.78
C ALA A 152 25.10 -31.30 -10.80
N TYR A 153 24.73 -31.76 -11.99
CA TYR A 153 24.55 -33.17 -12.31
C TYR A 153 25.80 -33.65 -13.04
N LYS A 154 26.45 -34.68 -12.49
CA LYS A 154 27.71 -35.22 -13.00
C LYS A 154 27.59 -36.72 -13.22
N TYR A 155 28.06 -37.20 -14.36
CA TYR A 155 28.38 -38.62 -14.54
C TYR A 155 29.74 -38.92 -13.90
N ASP A 156 29.72 -39.50 -12.71
CA ASP A 156 30.87 -39.72 -11.83
C ASP A 156 31.11 -41.22 -11.55
N ASN A 157 32.14 -41.53 -10.76
CA ASN A 157 32.44 -42.91 -10.40
C ASN A 157 31.24 -43.59 -9.72
N GLY A 158 30.79 -44.70 -10.31
CA GLY A 158 29.65 -45.50 -9.85
C GLY A 158 28.30 -45.12 -10.47
N ASP A 159 28.25 -44.10 -11.32
CA ASP A 159 27.03 -43.70 -12.04
C ASP A 159 26.77 -44.57 -13.28
N THR A 160 25.50 -44.82 -13.59
CA THR A 160 25.09 -45.59 -14.78
C THR A 160 24.78 -44.71 -15.99
N GLY A 161 24.41 -43.44 -15.77
CA GLY A 161 24.31 -42.42 -16.81
C GLY A 161 23.25 -42.70 -17.88
N ILE A 162 23.48 -42.16 -19.10
CA ILE A 162 22.60 -42.25 -20.26
C ILE A 162 21.24 -41.61 -19.98
N ILE A 163 21.24 -40.29 -19.83
CA ILE A 163 20.04 -39.48 -19.61
C ILE A 163 20.03 -38.27 -20.54
N ASN A 164 18.83 -37.73 -20.76
CA ASN A 164 18.61 -36.39 -21.26
C ASN A 164 18.19 -35.51 -20.08
N LEU A 165 18.79 -34.34 -19.90
CA LEU A 165 18.40 -33.38 -18.86
C LEU A 165 17.85 -32.12 -19.52
N ASP A 166 16.59 -31.80 -19.25
CA ASP A 166 15.87 -30.69 -19.89
C ASP A 166 16.05 -29.39 -19.10
N HIS A 167 15.63 -29.38 -17.85
CA HIS A 167 15.80 -28.25 -16.95
C HIS A 167 15.84 -28.71 -15.50
N ILE A 168 16.20 -27.80 -14.60
CA ILE A 168 15.98 -27.96 -13.17
C ILE A 168 15.00 -26.90 -12.65
N GLN A 169 14.14 -27.27 -11.71
CA GLN A 169 13.34 -26.34 -10.93
C GLN A 169 13.82 -26.34 -9.47
N VAL A 170 14.03 -25.16 -8.90
CA VAL A 170 14.47 -24.96 -7.52
C VAL A 170 13.38 -24.24 -6.75
N SER A 171 12.87 -24.84 -5.68
CA SER A 171 11.84 -24.24 -4.82
C SER A 171 12.10 -24.54 -3.34
N PRO A 172 11.63 -23.72 -2.38
CA PRO A 172 11.68 -24.06 -0.97
C PRO A 172 11.06 -25.44 -0.70
N ALA A 173 11.70 -26.25 0.15
CA ALA A 173 11.18 -27.56 0.51
C ALA A 173 10.05 -27.45 1.56
N PRO A 174 9.04 -28.33 1.52
CA PRO A 174 8.00 -28.37 2.55
C PRO A 174 8.59 -28.77 3.92
N ILE A 175 8.02 -28.22 4.98
CA ILE A 175 8.23 -28.63 6.37
C ILE A 175 6.98 -29.39 6.79
N GLU A 176 7.13 -30.71 6.89
CA GLU A 176 6.02 -31.61 7.19
C GLU A 176 5.45 -31.35 8.59
N ALA A 177 4.11 -31.31 8.71
CA ALA A 177 3.45 -30.92 9.94
C ALA A 177 3.64 -31.94 11.07
N GLU A 178 3.83 -33.22 10.75
CA GLU A 178 4.13 -34.28 11.72
C GLU A 178 5.48 -34.10 12.41
N THR A 179 6.37 -33.26 11.86
CA THR A 179 7.63 -32.88 12.51
C THR A 179 7.47 -31.76 13.55
N ALA A 180 6.31 -31.10 13.58
CA ALA A 180 6.04 -30.01 14.51
C ALA A 180 5.82 -30.50 15.95
N THR A 181 6.07 -29.60 16.90
CA THR A 181 5.59 -29.80 18.28
C THR A 181 4.08 -29.65 18.29
N ARG A 182 3.37 -30.74 18.63
CA ARG A 182 1.91 -30.78 18.74
C ARG A 182 1.45 -30.16 20.06
N LEU A 183 0.40 -29.36 20.02
CA LEU A 183 -0.21 -28.67 21.15
C LEU A 183 -1.62 -29.21 21.43
N GLY A 184 -2.01 -29.26 22.70
CA GLY A 184 -3.30 -29.79 23.12
C GLY A 184 -3.49 -31.24 22.67
N PHE A 185 -4.61 -31.51 22.00
CA PHE A 185 -4.96 -32.85 21.49
C PHE A 185 -4.52 -33.10 20.03
N ALA A 186 -3.71 -32.21 19.44
CA ALA A 186 -3.22 -32.40 18.07
C ALA A 186 -2.47 -33.74 17.93
N SER A 187 -2.77 -34.50 16.86
CA SER A 187 -2.21 -35.84 16.66
C SER A 187 -1.86 -36.10 15.20
N VAL A 188 -0.86 -36.95 14.96
CA VAL A 188 -0.49 -37.39 13.61
C VAL A 188 -1.40 -38.54 13.19
N TYR A 189 -1.80 -38.56 11.92
CA TYR A 189 -2.52 -39.66 11.31
C TYR A 189 -1.94 -39.99 9.93
N ASN A 190 -2.18 -41.21 9.46
CA ASN A 190 -1.73 -41.64 8.14
C ASN A 190 -2.78 -41.31 7.07
N ASP A 191 -2.32 -40.78 5.95
CA ASP A 191 -3.14 -40.49 4.77
C ASP A 191 -2.24 -40.55 3.53
N SER A 192 -2.54 -41.45 2.61
CA SER A 192 -1.74 -41.64 1.39
C SER A 192 -1.72 -40.42 0.46
N SER A 193 -2.64 -39.48 0.65
CA SER A 193 -2.74 -38.25 -0.15
C SER A 193 -1.94 -37.08 0.44
N ALA A 194 -1.49 -37.24 1.69
CA ALA A 194 -0.60 -36.31 2.38
C ALA A 194 0.85 -36.48 1.91
N SER A 195 1.64 -35.41 1.98
CA SER A 195 3.09 -35.51 1.73
C SER A 195 3.72 -36.41 2.79
N GLY A 196 4.65 -37.28 2.39
CA GLY A 196 5.22 -38.28 3.30
C GLY A 196 4.23 -39.33 3.84
N GLY A 197 2.95 -39.28 3.45
CA GLY A 197 1.90 -40.21 3.88
C GLY A 197 1.30 -39.91 5.27
N GLN A 198 1.61 -38.76 5.87
CA GLN A 198 1.15 -38.39 7.21
C GLN A 198 0.70 -36.92 7.26
N ALA A 199 -0.24 -36.61 8.15
CA ALA A 199 -0.69 -35.25 8.41
C ALA A 199 -1.06 -35.08 9.90
N VAL A 200 -1.33 -33.85 10.34
CA VAL A 200 -1.76 -33.55 11.71
C VAL A 200 -3.23 -33.16 11.76
N GLN A 201 -3.98 -33.83 12.65
CA GLN A 201 -5.40 -33.62 12.88
C GLN A 201 -5.71 -33.11 14.29
N TYR A 202 -7.02 -32.95 14.55
CA TYR A 202 -7.57 -32.44 15.80
C TYR A 202 -7.23 -30.98 16.09
N LEU A 203 -7.02 -30.17 15.05
CA LEU A 203 -6.73 -28.76 15.15
C LEU A 203 -8.02 -27.91 15.17
N HIS A 204 -9.00 -28.27 16.01
CA HIS A 204 -10.35 -27.67 16.02
C HIS A 204 -10.89 -27.30 17.41
N VAL A 205 -10.05 -27.39 18.46
CA VAL A 205 -10.43 -27.04 19.84
C VAL A 205 -9.45 -25.98 20.36
N SER A 206 -9.95 -25.02 21.15
CA SER A 206 -9.14 -23.93 21.71
C SER A 206 -7.85 -24.43 22.34
N GLY A 207 -6.71 -23.94 21.85
CA GLY A 207 -5.38 -24.31 22.32
C GLY A 207 -4.74 -25.51 21.58
N ASN A 208 -5.49 -26.25 20.76
CA ASN A 208 -4.89 -27.26 19.86
C ASN A 208 -4.12 -26.55 18.75
N GLY A 209 -3.00 -27.13 18.33
CA GLY A 209 -2.14 -26.49 17.36
C GLY A 209 -0.88 -27.27 17.02
N ILE A 210 -0.07 -26.68 16.16
CA ILE A 210 1.28 -27.13 15.82
C ILE A 210 2.26 -25.96 15.92
N GLN A 211 3.47 -26.24 16.41
CA GLN A 211 4.55 -25.26 16.54
C GLN A 211 5.84 -25.76 15.92
N PHE A 212 6.39 -24.95 15.03
CA PHE A 212 7.70 -25.10 14.44
C PHE A 212 8.68 -24.15 15.12
N ASN A 213 9.84 -24.67 15.52
CA ASN A 213 10.89 -23.89 16.17
C ASN A 213 12.06 -23.69 15.21
N ASN A 214 12.77 -22.58 15.35
CA ASN A 214 13.97 -22.28 14.57
C ASN A 214 13.71 -22.31 13.04
N VAL A 215 12.58 -21.73 12.62
CA VAL A 215 12.21 -21.72 11.19
C VAL A 215 13.11 -20.76 10.39
N PRO A 216 13.34 -21.02 9.08
CA PRO A 216 14.03 -20.07 8.22
C PRO A 216 13.28 -18.73 8.15
N ALA A 217 14.00 -17.65 7.84
CA ALA A 217 13.35 -16.39 7.55
C ALA A 217 12.41 -16.55 6.34
N ALA A 218 11.23 -15.95 6.41
CA ALA A 218 10.24 -16.00 5.34
C ALA A 218 9.40 -14.73 5.32
N THR A 219 8.83 -14.43 4.16
CA THR A 219 7.87 -13.32 3.98
C THR A 219 6.50 -13.84 3.51
N SER A 220 6.39 -15.15 3.29
CA SER A 220 5.15 -15.87 3.05
C SER A 220 5.15 -17.25 3.71
N LEU A 221 3.96 -17.67 4.11
CA LEU A 221 3.64 -19.00 4.61
C LEU A 221 2.58 -19.61 3.69
N THR A 222 2.90 -20.75 3.08
CA THR A 222 1.88 -21.63 2.50
C THR A 222 1.57 -22.74 3.49
N VAL A 223 0.29 -23.04 3.71
CA VAL A 223 -0.18 -24.19 4.48
C VAL A 223 -0.92 -25.11 3.53
N ARG A 224 -0.49 -26.37 3.42
CA ARG A 224 -1.27 -27.43 2.76
C ARG A 224 -2.19 -28.06 3.79
N TYR A 225 -3.50 -28.02 3.55
CA TYR A 225 -4.51 -28.39 4.53
C TYR A 225 -5.71 -29.11 3.91
N ALA A 226 -6.50 -29.76 4.76
CA ALA A 226 -7.82 -30.27 4.46
C ALA A 226 -8.82 -29.71 5.48
N ALA A 227 -9.95 -29.18 5.02
CA ALA A 227 -10.99 -28.65 5.88
C ALA A 227 -12.37 -28.76 5.23
N THR A 228 -13.39 -29.13 5.99
CA THR A 228 -14.75 -29.22 5.47
C THR A 228 -15.38 -27.86 5.21
N ASN A 229 -15.14 -26.88 6.09
CA ASN A 229 -15.75 -25.55 6.03
C ASN A 229 -14.67 -24.49 5.77
N SER A 230 -15.05 -23.42 5.07
CA SER A 230 -14.25 -22.20 5.00
C SER A 230 -14.27 -21.46 6.34
N GLY A 231 -13.21 -20.72 6.64
CA GLY A 231 -13.14 -19.93 7.86
C GLY A 231 -11.77 -19.34 8.09
N THR A 232 -11.41 -19.17 9.36
CA THR A 232 -10.13 -18.59 9.75
C THR A 232 -9.33 -19.48 10.70
N TYR A 233 -8.01 -19.27 10.75
CA TYR A 233 -7.13 -19.93 11.70
C TYR A 233 -6.03 -18.99 12.22
N SER A 234 -5.74 -19.04 13.51
CA SER A 234 -4.81 -18.11 14.14
C SER A 234 -3.34 -18.51 13.99
N MET A 235 -2.50 -17.56 13.62
CA MET A 235 -1.07 -17.71 13.40
C MET A 235 -0.27 -16.77 14.31
N TYR A 236 0.78 -17.32 14.92
CA TYR A 236 1.65 -16.64 15.86
C TYR A 236 3.10 -16.74 15.40
N VAL A 237 3.83 -15.63 15.49
CA VAL A 237 5.28 -15.56 15.30
C VAL A 237 5.88 -15.08 16.61
N ASN A 238 6.84 -15.82 17.17
CA ASN A 238 7.48 -15.51 18.46
C ASN A 238 6.48 -15.25 19.61
N GLY A 239 5.38 -16.00 19.62
CA GLY A 239 4.32 -15.89 20.65
C GLY A 239 3.32 -14.75 20.45
N VAL A 240 3.51 -13.87 19.45
CA VAL A 240 2.59 -12.77 19.15
C VAL A 240 1.65 -13.18 18.02
N LYS A 241 0.33 -13.04 18.21
CA LYS A 241 -0.66 -13.29 17.15
C LYS A 241 -0.40 -12.32 16.00
N THR A 242 0.05 -12.87 14.88
CA THR A 242 0.57 -12.10 13.74
C THR A 242 -0.43 -12.04 12.60
N LYS A 243 -1.18 -13.14 12.36
CA LYS A 243 -2.26 -13.18 11.37
C LYS A 243 -3.42 -14.05 11.87
N THR A 244 -4.58 -13.77 11.30
CA THR A 244 -5.71 -14.68 11.21
C THR A 244 -5.78 -15.10 9.74
N ILE A 245 -5.47 -16.37 9.46
CA ILE A 245 -5.41 -16.94 8.10
C ILE A 245 -6.83 -17.24 7.65
N SER A 246 -7.32 -16.54 6.63
CA SER A 246 -8.59 -16.88 5.97
C SER A 246 -8.36 -17.98 4.93
N PHE A 247 -9.20 -19.01 4.91
CA PHE A 247 -9.06 -20.15 4.00
C PHE A 247 -10.42 -20.69 3.53
N THR A 248 -10.42 -21.39 2.39
CA THR A 248 -11.62 -22.00 1.80
C THR A 248 -11.66 -23.50 2.08
N GLY A 249 -12.77 -24.02 2.60
CA GLY A 249 -12.92 -25.46 2.84
C GLY A 249 -12.92 -26.24 1.53
N ASN A 250 -12.19 -27.35 1.47
CA ASN A 250 -12.21 -28.29 0.34
C ASN A 250 -13.22 -29.44 0.53
N GLY A 251 -14.06 -29.36 1.58
CA GLY A 251 -15.17 -30.29 1.81
C GLY A 251 -14.77 -31.62 2.46
N THR A 252 -13.49 -31.83 2.80
CA THR A 252 -13.00 -33.07 3.40
C THR A 252 -12.02 -32.79 4.54
N TRP A 253 -11.83 -33.79 5.42
CA TRP A 253 -10.80 -33.78 6.46
C TRP A 253 -9.50 -34.51 6.04
N ASN A 254 -9.57 -35.35 5.02
CA ASN A 254 -8.44 -36.17 4.54
C ASN A 254 -8.67 -36.61 3.08
N GLY A 255 -7.70 -37.27 2.47
CA GLY A 255 -7.79 -37.81 1.11
C GLY A 255 -7.69 -36.76 -0.02
N ALA A 256 -7.94 -35.49 0.28
CA ALA A 256 -7.66 -34.37 -0.60
C ALA A 256 -7.22 -33.16 0.22
N TYR A 257 -6.18 -32.48 -0.28
CA TYR A 257 -5.60 -31.31 0.36
C TYR A 257 -5.54 -30.16 -0.64
N THR A 258 -5.67 -28.95 -0.15
CA THR A 258 -5.49 -27.71 -0.90
C THR A 258 -4.49 -26.82 -0.17
N ASN A 259 -4.12 -25.69 -0.76
CA ASN A 259 -3.16 -24.75 -0.20
C ASN A 259 -3.84 -23.41 0.11
N VAL A 260 -3.39 -22.76 1.20
CA VAL A 260 -3.59 -21.33 1.43
C VAL A 260 -2.22 -20.70 1.60
N THR A 261 -1.98 -19.57 0.92
CA THR A 261 -0.73 -18.81 1.07
C THR A 261 -1.06 -17.46 1.67
N VAL A 262 -0.37 -17.13 2.76
CA VAL A 262 -0.48 -15.83 3.41
C VAL A 262 0.86 -15.13 3.46
N PRO A 263 0.92 -13.83 3.12
CA PRO A 263 2.10 -13.03 3.40
C PRO A 263 2.27 -12.79 4.91
N VAL A 264 3.50 -12.95 5.40
CA VAL A 264 3.89 -12.83 6.81
C VAL A 264 5.39 -12.63 6.94
N ASN A 265 5.81 -11.66 7.74
CA ASN A 265 7.24 -11.49 8.08
C ASN A 265 7.61 -12.45 9.23
N ILE A 266 8.43 -13.45 8.93
CA ILE A 266 8.98 -14.43 9.87
C ILE A 266 10.49 -14.22 9.95
N PRO A 267 11.04 -13.78 11.09
CA PRO A 267 12.48 -13.67 11.28
C PRO A 267 13.18 -15.03 11.26
N ALA A 268 14.45 -15.07 10.88
CA ALA A 268 15.27 -16.27 10.98
C ALA A 268 15.33 -16.76 12.44
N GLY A 269 15.15 -18.06 12.64
CA GLY A 269 15.19 -18.69 13.97
C GLY A 269 13.92 -18.49 14.80
N ALA A 270 12.87 -17.87 14.23
CA ALA A 270 11.63 -17.64 14.94
C ALA A 270 10.91 -18.94 15.35
N THR A 271 9.96 -18.80 16.27
CA THR A 271 8.91 -19.82 16.47
C THR A 271 7.69 -19.45 15.66
N LEU A 272 7.19 -20.39 14.86
CA LEU A 272 5.95 -20.27 14.10
C LEU A 272 4.93 -21.24 14.70
N LYS A 273 3.78 -20.72 15.12
CA LYS A 273 2.71 -21.53 15.71
C LYS A 273 1.39 -21.27 14.98
N LEU A 274 0.74 -22.35 14.56
CA LEU A 274 -0.65 -22.37 14.12
C LEU A 274 -1.47 -22.94 15.28
N GLN A 275 -2.39 -22.16 15.82
CA GLN A 275 -3.21 -22.56 16.97
C GLN A 275 -4.67 -22.19 16.73
N TYR A 276 -5.57 -23.09 17.09
CA TYR A 276 -7.00 -22.83 17.08
C TYR A 276 -7.34 -21.92 18.26
N ASP A 277 -7.85 -20.72 17.98
CA ASP A 277 -8.41 -19.81 18.97
C ASP A 277 -9.95 -19.77 18.88
N ALA A 278 -10.60 -19.18 19.89
CA ALA A 278 -12.04 -18.98 19.86
C ALA A 278 -12.47 -18.18 18.61
N GLY A 279 -13.38 -18.77 17.82
CA GLY A 279 -13.88 -18.20 16.56
C GLY A 279 -13.21 -18.76 15.30
N ASP A 280 -12.13 -19.53 15.43
CA ASP A 280 -11.49 -20.19 14.29
C ASP A 280 -12.30 -21.39 13.77
N THR A 281 -11.96 -21.83 12.57
CA THR A 281 -12.50 -23.03 11.92
C THR A 281 -11.44 -24.12 11.85
N GLY A 282 -11.79 -25.35 12.24
CA GLY A 282 -10.84 -26.46 12.27
C GLY A 282 -10.37 -26.91 10.89
N TRP A 283 -9.13 -27.38 10.83
CA TRP A 283 -8.51 -27.98 9.64
C TRP A 283 -7.57 -29.14 10.03
N ASN A 284 -7.12 -29.92 9.06
CA ASN A 284 -5.97 -30.82 9.21
C ASN A 284 -4.83 -30.27 8.35
N VAL A 285 -3.60 -30.31 8.85
CA VAL A 285 -2.43 -29.72 8.17
C VAL A 285 -1.49 -30.83 7.75
N ASP A 286 -1.10 -30.81 6.49
CA ASP A 286 -0.13 -31.72 5.88
C ASP A 286 1.29 -31.15 6.02
N TYR A 287 1.57 -30.02 5.37
CA TYR A 287 2.85 -29.34 5.49
C TYR A 287 2.71 -27.82 5.46
N ILE A 288 3.82 -27.14 5.77
CA ILE A 288 4.00 -25.72 5.47
C ILE A 288 5.15 -25.50 4.49
N ILE A 289 5.07 -24.42 3.69
CA ILE A 289 6.22 -23.90 2.93
C ILE A 289 6.49 -22.48 3.40
N LEU A 290 7.76 -22.21 3.67
CA LEU A 290 8.26 -20.89 4.05
C LEU A 290 9.11 -20.35 2.90
N ALA A 291 8.66 -19.24 2.31
CA ALA A 291 9.31 -18.64 1.16
C ALA A 291 9.53 -17.13 1.36
N GLN A 292 10.55 -16.62 0.68
CA GLN A 292 10.79 -15.18 0.52
C GLN A 292 9.98 -14.66 -0.68
N GLY A 293 9.72 -13.37 -0.67
CA GLY A 293 8.76 -12.65 -1.50
C GLY A 293 8.45 -11.29 -0.87
N ASP A 294 7.42 -10.60 -1.31
CA ASP A 294 7.09 -9.28 -0.77
C ASP A 294 6.72 -9.34 0.74
N GLN A 295 7.36 -8.48 1.53
CA GLN A 295 7.06 -8.21 2.93
C GLN A 295 5.83 -7.32 3.05
N LEU A 296 5.06 -7.52 4.12
CA LEU A 296 3.90 -6.69 4.43
C LEU A 296 4.08 -5.88 5.70
N PHE A 297 3.69 -4.62 5.61
CA PHE A 297 3.72 -3.67 6.71
C PHE A 297 2.40 -2.94 6.81
N ARG A 298 2.01 -2.62 8.05
CA ARG A 298 0.98 -1.63 8.33
C ARG A 298 1.63 -0.26 8.35
N ALA A 299 0.86 0.76 8.02
CA ALA A 299 1.31 2.15 8.11
C ALA A 299 1.27 2.68 9.56
N ASP A 300 1.75 1.91 10.53
CA ASP A 300 1.86 2.39 11.91
C ASP A 300 3.18 3.15 12.12
N LYS A 301 3.28 3.82 13.28
CA LYS A 301 4.39 4.72 13.61
C LYS A 301 5.77 4.04 13.69
N ASP A 302 5.81 2.70 13.80
CA ASP A 302 7.06 1.96 13.89
C ASP A 302 7.67 1.74 12.50
N PHE A 303 6.84 1.84 11.45
CA PHE A 303 7.24 1.61 10.05
C PHE A 303 7.18 2.85 9.16
N VAL A 304 6.31 3.81 9.47
CA VAL A 304 6.15 5.05 8.69
C VAL A 304 6.16 6.28 9.58
N LYS A 305 6.65 7.41 9.05
CA LYS A 305 6.50 8.73 9.67
C LYS A 305 5.13 9.29 9.24
N PRO A 306 4.15 9.45 10.15
CA PRO A 306 2.88 10.08 9.80
C PRO A 306 3.07 11.57 9.48
N ILE A 307 2.25 12.11 8.57
CA ILE A 307 2.26 13.50 8.14
C ILE A 307 0.88 14.11 8.43
N GLY A 308 0.83 15.27 9.09
CA GLY A 308 -0.40 15.96 9.45
C GLY A 308 -1.31 15.17 10.42
N ARG A 309 -2.61 15.48 10.39
CA ARG A 309 -3.59 14.82 11.27
C ARG A 309 -3.98 13.44 10.75
N THR A 310 -3.42 12.40 11.34
CA THR A 310 -3.68 10.99 11.01
C THR A 310 -4.22 10.18 12.20
N VAL A 311 -5.00 9.14 11.91
CA VAL A 311 -5.57 8.24 12.91
C VAL A 311 -5.31 6.79 12.53
N PHE A 312 -4.68 6.01 13.40
CA PHE A 312 -4.58 4.57 13.21
C PHE A 312 -5.84 3.89 13.79
N TYR A 313 -6.64 3.27 12.93
CA TYR A 313 -7.91 2.64 13.31
C TYR A 313 -8.22 1.46 12.37
N ASN A 314 -8.63 0.32 12.94
CA ASN A 314 -8.89 -0.93 12.22
C ASN A 314 -7.78 -1.29 11.21
N ASP A 315 -6.54 -1.37 11.73
CA ASP A 315 -5.34 -1.74 10.98
C ASP A 315 -4.98 -0.82 9.79
N THR A 316 -5.57 0.37 9.73
CA THR A 316 -5.38 1.36 8.66
C THR A 316 -4.93 2.69 9.25
N LEU A 317 -3.93 3.33 8.63
CA LEU A 317 -3.58 4.72 8.93
C LEU A 317 -4.45 5.66 8.09
N TRP A 318 -5.47 6.24 8.71
CA TRP A 318 -6.38 7.18 8.08
C TRP A 318 -5.78 8.58 8.00
N LEU A 319 -5.88 9.15 6.80
CA LEU A 319 -5.45 10.47 6.38
C LEU A 319 -6.68 11.39 6.40
N ALA A 320 -6.76 12.27 7.39
CA ALA A 320 -7.96 13.07 7.63
C ALA A 320 -7.98 14.33 6.76
N LEU A 321 -7.06 15.26 7.03
CA LEU A 321 -7.02 16.60 6.43
C LEU A 321 -6.20 16.66 5.13
N SER A 322 -6.34 17.75 4.37
CA SER A 322 -5.47 18.03 3.22
C SER A 322 -4.00 17.93 3.63
N GLY A 323 -3.19 17.31 2.78
CA GLY A 323 -1.76 17.18 3.00
C GLY A 323 -1.37 16.13 4.04
N SER A 324 -2.32 15.50 4.73
CA SER A 324 -2.04 14.38 5.62
C SER A 324 -1.57 13.15 4.84
N GLY A 325 -0.76 12.32 5.48
CA GLY A 325 -0.03 11.29 4.75
C GLY A 325 0.88 10.43 5.61
N ALA A 326 1.81 9.74 4.94
CA ALA A 326 2.91 9.05 5.58
C ALA A 326 4.14 9.01 4.68
N GLU A 327 5.31 8.86 5.29
CA GLU A 327 6.58 8.70 4.58
C GLU A 327 7.45 7.61 5.20
N PHE A 328 8.05 6.79 4.37
CA PHE A 328 8.98 5.75 4.77
C PHE A 328 10.09 5.57 3.73
N LYS A 329 11.15 4.87 4.13
CA LYS A 329 12.25 4.51 3.25
C LYS A 329 12.59 3.03 3.36
N PHE A 330 13.13 2.47 2.29
CA PHE A 330 13.61 1.09 2.25
C PHE A 330 14.72 0.94 1.21
N ARG A 331 15.47 -0.16 1.30
CA ARG A 331 16.33 -0.62 0.22
C ARG A 331 15.70 -1.88 -0.38
N GLY A 332 15.43 -1.89 -1.68
CA GLY A 332 14.71 -3.00 -2.28
C GLY A 332 14.38 -2.80 -3.75
N THR A 333 13.57 -3.70 -4.29
CA THR A 333 13.23 -3.72 -5.72
C THR A 333 11.79 -3.32 -6.00
N LYS A 334 10.90 -3.33 -5.00
CA LYS A 334 9.46 -3.12 -5.23
C LYS A 334 8.77 -2.46 -4.05
N ALA A 335 7.78 -1.61 -4.33
CA ALA A 335 6.79 -1.15 -3.37
C ALA A 335 5.40 -1.07 -4.00
N GLN A 336 4.41 -1.63 -3.31
CA GLN A 336 2.99 -1.48 -3.59
C GLN A 336 2.27 -0.92 -2.36
N ILE A 337 1.35 0.01 -2.60
CA ILE A 337 0.57 0.68 -1.54
C ILE A 337 -0.90 0.38 -1.78
N THR A 338 -1.53 -0.23 -0.79
CA THR A 338 -2.97 -0.43 -0.77
C THR A 338 -3.62 0.68 0.03
N MET A 339 -4.39 1.50 -0.69
CA MET A 339 -5.16 2.62 -0.17
C MET A 339 -6.60 2.19 0.02
N LYS A 340 -7.22 2.65 1.11
CA LYS A 340 -8.61 2.38 1.49
C LYS A 340 -9.43 3.67 1.40
N GLY A 341 -10.54 3.62 0.69
CA GLY A 341 -11.52 4.70 0.69
C GLY A 341 -12.40 4.63 1.93
N ASP A 342 -12.91 5.77 2.41
CA ASP A 342 -14.02 5.75 3.36
C ASP A 342 -15.34 5.37 2.65
N GLN A 343 -16.48 5.42 3.36
CA GLN A 343 -17.77 5.07 2.76
C GLN A 343 -18.17 5.93 1.56
N ILE A 344 -17.57 7.11 1.35
CA ILE A 344 -17.83 7.95 0.16
C ILE A 344 -17.26 7.30 -1.10
N ALA A 345 -16.25 6.44 -0.99
CA ALA A 345 -15.67 5.72 -2.13
C ALA A 345 -16.65 4.74 -2.81
N LEU A 346 -17.83 4.48 -2.22
CA LEU A 346 -18.94 3.74 -2.82
C LEU A 346 -19.94 4.64 -3.58
N GLY A 347 -19.79 5.97 -3.47
CA GLY A 347 -20.64 6.97 -4.10
C GLY A 347 -20.30 7.20 -5.58
N GLN A 348 -20.69 8.37 -6.11
CA GLN A 348 -20.37 8.78 -7.50
C GLN A 348 -19.54 10.06 -7.59
N THR A 349 -19.42 10.83 -6.50
CA THR A 349 -18.74 12.13 -6.43
C THR A 349 -17.94 12.23 -5.13
N ASP A 350 -17.10 13.27 -4.98
CA ASP A 350 -16.46 13.64 -3.70
C ASP A 350 -15.40 12.66 -3.15
N TYR A 351 -14.86 11.78 -3.99
CA TYR A 351 -13.78 10.86 -3.62
C TYR A 351 -12.52 11.59 -3.15
N ALA A 352 -11.79 10.97 -2.23
CA ALA A 352 -10.50 11.50 -1.81
C ALA A 352 -9.50 11.39 -2.97
N ARG A 353 -8.79 12.48 -3.26
CA ARG A 353 -7.68 12.49 -4.23
C ARG A 353 -6.37 12.24 -3.48
N ILE A 354 -5.50 11.41 -4.05
CA ILE A 354 -4.20 11.08 -3.45
C ILE A 354 -3.05 11.33 -4.43
N GLY A 355 -1.89 11.60 -3.88
CA GLY A 355 -0.62 11.62 -4.59
C GLY A 355 0.37 10.69 -3.90
N ILE A 356 1.02 9.80 -4.65
CA ILE A 356 2.12 8.96 -4.12
C ILE A 356 3.40 9.28 -4.88
N TYR A 357 4.48 9.46 -4.13
CA TYR A 357 5.78 9.85 -4.63
C TYR A 357 6.81 8.78 -4.35
N ALA A 358 7.61 8.42 -5.35
CA ALA A 358 8.82 7.62 -5.19
C ALA A 358 10.03 8.49 -5.48
N ASN A 359 10.95 8.59 -4.51
CA ASN A 359 12.16 9.43 -4.60
C ASN A 359 11.86 10.90 -5.02
N GLY A 360 10.76 11.45 -4.49
CA GLY A 360 10.33 12.82 -4.77
C GLY A 360 9.56 13.03 -6.07
N VAL A 361 9.42 11.99 -6.91
CA VAL A 361 8.64 12.04 -8.16
C VAL A 361 7.23 11.51 -7.90
N ARG A 362 6.19 12.28 -8.25
CA ARG A 362 4.79 11.82 -8.16
C ARG A 362 4.57 10.74 -9.21
N VAL A 363 4.34 9.51 -8.76
CA VAL A 363 4.09 8.32 -9.60
C VAL A 363 2.63 7.91 -9.62
N VAL A 364 1.84 8.37 -8.64
CA VAL A 364 0.39 8.18 -8.59
C VAL A 364 -0.28 9.52 -8.35
N ASP A 365 -1.34 9.79 -9.09
CA ASP A 365 -2.34 10.84 -8.88
C ASP A 365 -3.69 10.21 -9.21
N ASP A 366 -4.51 9.90 -8.21
CA ASP A 366 -5.77 9.17 -8.41
C ASP A 366 -6.86 9.56 -7.41
N LEU A 367 -8.11 9.33 -7.80
CA LEU A 367 -9.30 9.40 -6.96
C LEU A 367 -9.63 8.01 -6.39
N LEU A 368 -9.83 7.95 -5.08
CA LEU A 368 -10.23 6.74 -4.36
C LEU A 368 -11.75 6.50 -4.51
N ASN A 369 -12.13 6.04 -5.70
CA ASN A 369 -13.50 5.72 -6.11
C ASN A 369 -13.87 4.23 -5.94
N GLN A 370 -13.11 3.51 -5.13
CA GLN A 370 -13.36 2.12 -4.76
C GLN A 370 -13.02 1.95 -3.27
N PRO A 371 -13.63 0.96 -2.57
CA PRO A 371 -13.31 0.70 -1.16
C PRO A 371 -11.82 0.49 -0.91
N GLN A 372 -11.12 -0.12 -1.86
CA GLN A 372 -9.70 -0.40 -1.79
C GLN A 372 -9.08 -0.35 -3.18
N LYS A 373 -7.88 0.22 -3.30
CA LYS A 373 -7.06 0.22 -4.51
C LYS A 373 -5.60 -0.02 -4.17
N THR A 374 -4.92 -0.86 -4.93
CA THR A 374 -3.49 -1.16 -4.77
C THR A 374 -2.71 -0.58 -5.94
N TYR A 375 -1.65 0.17 -5.63
CA TYR A 375 -0.78 0.80 -6.62
C TYR A 375 0.63 0.22 -6.52
N THR A 376 1.23 -0.20 -7.62
CA THR A 376 2.69 -0.39 -7.71
C THR A 376 3.33 0.98 -7.90
N VAL A 377 4.09 1.43 -6.89
CA VAL A 377 4.66 2.79 -6.85
C VAL A 377 6.16 2.80 -7.11
N PHE A 378 6.80 1.64 -7.02
CA PHE A 378 8.20 1.45 -7.36
C PHE A 378 8.43 0.01 -7.78
N GLU A 379 9.21 -0.19 -8.84
CA GLU A 379 9.67 -1.50 -9.30
C GLU A 379 11.02 -1.35 -10.04
N SER A 380 11.96 -2.26 -9.80
CA SER A 380 13.31 -2.23 -10.36
C SER A 380 13.91 -3.64 -10.43
N ALA A 381 14.72 -3.91 -11.46
CA ALA A 381 15.44 -5.18 -11.59
C ALA A 381 16.58 -5.34 -10.56
N THR A 382 17.01 -4.26 -9.93
CA THR A 382 18.08 -4.24 -8.91
C THR A 382 17.65 -3.44 -7.69
N GLU A 383 18.21 -3.79 -6.52
CA GLU A 383 17.93 -3.09 -5.27
C GLU A 383 18.35 -1.60 -5.35
N GLN A 384 17.46 -0.72 -4.93
CA GLN A 384 17.72 0.72 -4.81
C GLN A 384 17.30 1.23 -3.43
N ASP A 385 17.90 2.33 -2.99
CA ASP A 385 17.39 3.09 -1.84
C ASP A 385 16.21 3.94 -2.30
N VAL A 386 15.06 3.76 -1.66
CA VAL A 386 13.78 4.35 -2.08
C VAL A 386 13.12 5.05 -0.90
N VAL A 387 12.62 6.26 -1.15
CA VAL A 387 11.74 6.99 -0.24
C VAL A 387 10.35 7.06 -0.87
N ILE A 388 9.35 6.57 -0.15
CA ILE A 388 7.93 6.65 -0.54
C ILE A 388 7.24 7.68 0.34
N ARG A 389 6.55 8.64 -0.28
CA ARG A 389 5.67 9.59 0.40
C ARG A 389 4.26 9.49 -0.17
N ILE A 390 3.28 9.33 0.70
CA ILE A 390 1.85 9.26 0.35
C ILE A 390 1.18 10.50 0.93
N VAL A 391 0.39 11.22 0.13
CA VAL A 391 -0.26 12.47 0.51
C VAL A 391 -1.72 12.45 0.06
N LYS A 392 -2.65 12.77 0.96
CA LYS A 392 -4.03 13.10 0.61
C LYS A 392 -4.06 14.52 0.04
N LEU A 393 -4.45 14.65 -1.22
CA LEU A 393 -4.43 15.93 -1.94
C LEU A 393 -5.67 16.78 -1.65
N SER A 394 -6.83 16.13 -1.53
CA SER A 394 -8.12 16.80 -1.29
C SER A 394 -8.42 17.05 0.19
N GLU A 395 -9.34 17.97 0.46
CA GLU A 395 -9.79 18.37 1.79
C GLU A 395 -10.68 17.34 2.49
N ALA A 396 -10.84 17.51 3.79
CA ALA A 396 -11.62 16.59 4.62
C ALA A 396 -13.13 16.78 4.49
N ASN A 397 -13.60 17.97 4.11
CA ASN A 397 -15.03 18.28 4.07
C ASN A 397 -15.85 17.23 3.29
N ARG A 398 -15.24 16.65 2.26
CA ARG A 398 -15.85 15.64 1.38
C ARG A 398 -15.61 14.21 1.84
N SER A 399 -14.36 13.85 2.05
CA SER A 399 -13.97 12.46 2.32
C SER A 399 -12.61 12.35 3.01
N THR A 400 -12.41 11.18 3.61
CA THR A 400 -11.14 10.70 4.17
C THR A 400 -10.66 9.47 3.39
N THR A 401 -9.39 9.09 3.57
CA THR A 401 -8.82 7.86 2.99
C THR A 401 -7.79 7.29 3.94
N GLY A 402 -7.31 6.06 3.74
CA GLY A 402 -6.30 5.47 4.61
C GLY A 402 -5.30 4.59 3.87
N ILE A 403 -4.14 4.41 4.49
CA ILE A 403 -3.10 3.47 4.04
C ILE A 403 -3.32 2.18 4.81
N GLN A 404 -3.77 1.14 4.12
CA GLN A 404 -4.17 -0.13 4.73
C GLN A 404 -3.01 -1.14 4.74
N GLU A 405 -2.29 -1.25 3.63
CA GLU A 405 -1.19 -2.19 3.48
C GLU A 405 -0.05 -1.58 2.67
N ILE A 406 1.18 -1.78 3.14
CA ILE A 406 2.41 -1.48 2.41
C ILE A 406 3.07 -2.83 2.12
N ARG A 407 3.25 -3.13 0.85
CA ARG A 407 3.90 -4.35 0.38
C ARG A 407 5.22 -3.99 -0.28
N VAL A 408 6.34 -4.52 0.20
CA VAL A 408 7.66 -4.22 -0.39
C VAL A 408 8.49 -5.46 -0.58
N ASN A 409 9.30 -5.49 -1.63
CA ASN A 409 10.46 -6.37 -1.66
C ASN A 409 11.64 -5.55 -1.12
N ALA A 410 11.97 -5.71 0.17
CA ALA A 410 13.02 -4.94 0.82
C ALA A 410 14.01 -5.84 1.60
N VAL A 411 15.29 -5.47 1.54
CA VAL A 411 16.39 -6.23 2.17
C VAL A 411 16.20 -6.33 3.69
N ASN A 412 15.79 -5.22 4.32
CA ASN A 412 15.65 -5.11 5.78
C ASN A 412 14.30 -4.49 6.19
N GLY A 413 13.26 -4.69 5.38
CA GLY A 413 11.96 -4.06 5.59
C GLY A 413 11.97 -2.55 5.34
N ILE A 414 10.96 -1.87 5.89
CA ILE A 414 10.78 -0.42 5.80
C ILE A 414 11.05 0.25 7.14
N GLN A 415 11.41 1.53 7.09
CA GLN A 415 11.61 2.35 8.27
C GLN A 415 11.03 3.76 8.06
N PRO A 416 10.55 4.43 9.13
CA PRO A 416 10.12 5.80 9.05
C PRO A 416 11.29 6.69 8.61
N THR A 417 11.00 7.74 7.84
CA THR A 417 11.99 8.79 7.61
C THR A 417 12.19 9.62 8.87
N GLN A 418 13.32 10.33 8.93
CA GLN A 418 13.62 11.19 10.07
C GLN A 418 12.64 12.38 10.11
N SER A 419 12.18 12.74 11.31
CA SER A 419 11.46 13.99 11.52
C SER A 419 12.37 15.20 11.29
N SER A 420 11.80 16.26 10.74
CA SER A 420 12.50 17.52 10.61
C SER A 420 12.68 18.19 11.97
N ALA A 421 13.76 18.96 12.09
CA ALA A 421 13.97 19.88 13.21
C ALA A 421 13.01 21.08 13.18
N ARG A 422 12.31 21.33 12.05
CA ARG A 422 11.37 22.42 11.87
C ARG A 422 9.97 21.86 11.66
N LYS A 423 8.99 22.41 12.36
CA LYS A 423 7.58 22.00 12.29
C LYS A 423 6.68 23.22 12.10
N ILE A 424 5.82 23.17 11.07
CA ILE A 424 4.87 24.25 10.78
C ILE A 424 3.45 23.69 10.75
N GLU A 425 2.51 24.31 11.46
CA GLU A 425 1.08 24.12 11.20
C GLU A 425 0.54 25.31 10.40
N ILE A 426 -0.25 25.06 9.37
CA ILE A 426 -0.93 26.10 8.61
C ILE A 426 -2.44 25.90 8.76
N ILE A 427 -3.10 26.91 9.30
CA ILE A 427 -4.54 26.96 9.53
C ILE A 427 -5.16 27.88 8.49
N GLY A 428 -6.20 27.45 7.78
CA GLY A 428 -6.83 28.30 6.78
C GLY A 428 -8.14 27.79 6.20
N ASP A 429 -8.48 28.33 5.04
CA ASP A 429 -9.71 28.03 4.29
C ASP A 429 -9.40 27.29 2.96
N SER A 430 -10.24 27.46 1.95
CA SER A 430 -10.10 26.86 0.61
C SER A 430 -8.77 27.19 -0.07
N ILE A 431 -8.21 28.37 0.19
CA ILE A 431 -6.90 28.78 -0.34
C ILE A 431 -5.79 27.87 0.21
N THR A 432 -5.92 27.47 1.46
CA THR A 432 -4.94 26.60 2.13
C THR A 432 -5.16 25.12 1.77
N ALA A 433 -6.41 24.73 1.48
CA ALA A 433 -6.75 23.40 1.02
C ALA A 433 -6.32 23.12 -0.43
N GLY A 434 -6.20 24.17 -1.26
CA GLY A 434 -5.84 24.06 -2.68
C GLY A 434 -7.06 23.87 -3.60
N TYR A 435 -8.21 24.41 -3.18
CA TYR A 435 -9.47 24.34 -3.92
C TYR A 435 -9.26 24.74 -5.39
N GLY A 436 -9.59 23.84 -6.30
CA GLY A 436 -9.69 24.14 -7.73
C GLY A 436 -8.38 24.56 -8.41
N VAL A 437 -7.22 24.36 -7.78
CA VAL A 437 -5.91 24.82 -8.28
C VAL A 437 -5.51 24.16 -9.60
N ASP A 438 -6.07 22.98 -9.91
CA ASP A 438 -5.87 22.25 -11.16
C ASP A 438 -6.95 22.52 -12.21
N ASP A 439 -7.80 23.54 -12.01
CA ASP A 439 -8.89 23.89 -12.90
C ASP A 439 -8.88 25.37 -13.32
N VAL A 440 -9.94 25.80 -14.00
CA VAL A 440 -10.18 27.17 -14.44
C VAL A 440 -11.38 27.77 -13.72
N LYS A 441 -11.38 29.09 -13.56
CA LYS A 441 -12.38 29.87 -12.81
C LYS A 441 -13.85 29.68 -13.19
N GLU A 442 -14.14 29.23 -14.41
CA GLU A 442 -15.50 28.99 -14.88
C GLU A 442 -16.13 27.74 -14.27
N ASN A 443 -15.30 26.83 -13.74
CA ASN A 443 -15.73 25.58 -13.14
C ASN A 443 -15.96 25.71 -11.63
N GLY A 444 -16.79 24.81 -11.11
CA GLY A 444 -17.09 24.70 -9.68
C GLY A 444 -16.19 23.69 -8.96
N PHE A 445 -16.40 23.57 -7.64
CA PHE A 445 -15.68 22.61 -6.81
C PHE A 445 -15.66 21.18 -7.36
N SER A 446 -14.48 20.55 -7.31
CA SER A 446 -14.30 19.11 -7.45
C SER A 446 -13.09 18.65 -6.64
N THR A 447 -13.20 17.52 -5.92
CA THR A 447 -12.03 16.91 -5.26
C THR A 447 -10.97 16.47 -6.26
N ALA A 448 -11.35 16.26 -7.53
CA ALA A 448 -10.43 15.92 -8.61
C ALA A 448 -9.49 17.06 -9.01
N THR A 449 -9.87 18.31 -8.71
CA THR A 449 -9.10 19.51 -9.11
C THR A 449 -8.49 20.25 -7.91
N GLU A 450 -8.67 19.70 -6.72
CA GLU A 450 -8.03 20.16 -5.49
C GLU A 450 -6.67 19.47 -5.30
N ASP A 451 -5.61 20.26 -5.09
CA ASP A 451 -4.26 19.76 -4.85
C ASP A 451 -3.51 20.64 -3.84
N VAL A 452 -3.52 20.21 -2.58
CA VAL A 452 -2.79 20.87 -1.48
C VAL A 452 -1.30 21.07 -1.76
N THR A 453 -0.66 20.21 -2.56
CA THR A 453 0.79 20.29 -2.79
C THR A 453 1.20 21.44 -3.71
N LYS A 454 0.22 22.00 -4.41
CA LYS A 454 0.38 23.21 -5.22
C LYS A 454 0.12 24.50 -4.44
N THR A 455 -0.29 24.39 -3.19
CA THR A 455 -0.61 25.56 -2.35
C THR A 455 0.64 26.24 -1.81
N TYR A 456 0.46 27.49 -1.41
CA TYR A 456 1.48 28.27 -0.71
C TYR A 456 1.94 27.57 0.59
N ALA A 457 1.03 26.86 1.27
CA ALA A 457 1.30 26.16 2.52
C ALA A 457 2.29 25.02 2.32
N TYR A 458 2.01 24.12 1.38
CA TYR A 458 2.89 22.98 1.10
C TYR A 458 4.23 23.43 0.51
N LYS A 459 4.22 24.36 -0.46
CA LYS A 459 5.44 24.90 -1.08
C LYS A 459 6.35 25.58 -0.04
N THR A 460 5.77 26.27 0.94
CA THR A 460 6.52 26.89 2.05
C THR A 460 7.17 25.83 2.94
N ALA A 461 6.42 24.82 3.39
CA ALA A 461 6.96 23.75 4.23
C ALA A 461 8.09 22.99 3.51
N ALA A 462 7.89 22.65 2.23
CA ALA A 462 8.90 21.98 1.41
C ALA A 462 10.18 22.82 1.26
N ALA A 463 10.06 24.11 0.94
CA ALA A 463 11.21 25.01 0.78
C ALA A 463 11.99 25.24 2.08
N LEU A 464 11.33 25.16 3.23
CA LEU A 464 11.93 25.28 4.56
C LEU A 464 12.43 23.94 5.13
N GLN A 465 12.21 22.84 4.40
CA GLN A 465 12.46 21.47 4.84
C GLN A 465 11.81 21.16 6.19
N ALA A 466 10.59 21.67 6.40
CA ALA A 466 9.82 21.49 7.63
C ALA A 466 8.84 20.31 7.49
N ASP A 467 8.68 19.55 8.58
CA ASP A 467 7.49 18.71 8.72
C ASP A 467 6.27 19.62 8.90
N TYR A 468 5.10 19.22 8.40
CA TYR A 468 3.93 20.10 8.37
C TYR A 468 2.62 19.43 8.81
N SER A 469 1.69 20.29 9.22
CA SER A 469 0.27 20.00 9.43
C SER A 469 -0.55 21.08 8.71
N VAL A 470 -1.61 20.68 7.99
CA VAL A 470 -2.54 21.63 7.33
C VAL A 470 -3.93 21.42 7.91
N VAL A 471 -4.50 22.48 8.47
CA VAL A 471 -5.85 22.53 9.03
C VAL A 471 -6.68 23.52 8.24
N ALA A 472 -7.28 23.03 7.16
CA ALA A 472 -7.98 23.85 6.18
C ALA A 472 -9.36 23.32 5.86
N TYR A 473 -10.34 24.23 5.76
CA TYR A 473 -11.72 23.91 5.43
C TYR A 473 -12.31 24.95 4.48
N SER A 474 -12.68 24.54 3.26
CA SER A 474 -13.26 25.45 2.27
C SER A 474 -14.53 26.13 2.78
N GLY A 475 -14.67 27.42 2.48
CA GLY A 475 -15.82 28.24 2.88
C GLY A 475 -15.92 28.58 4.37
N HIS A 476 -14.96 28.17 5.21
CA HIS A 476 -14.98 28.45 6.65
C HIS A 476 -14.26 29.76 6.99
N GLY A 477 -14.78 30.46 8.00
CA GLY A 477 -14.15 31.66 8.56
C GLY A 477 -13.92 31.55 10.06
N ILE A 478 -13.65 32.68 10.70
CA ILE A 478 -13.49 32.81 12.15
C ILE A 478 -14.83 33.11 12.82
N VAL A 479 -15.55 34.11 12.33
CA VAL A 479 -16.85 34.55 12.83
C VAL A 479 -17.99 34.15 11.90
N SER A 480 -17.73 34.05 10.60
CA SER A 480 -18.70 33.60 9.60
C SER A 480 -18.01 32.82 8.49
N GLY A 481 -18.59 31.70 8.08
CA GLY A 481 -18.27 31.14 6.77
C GLY A 481 -18.81 31.99 5.63
N TYR A 482 -18.53 31.54 4.41
CA TYR A 482 -18.96 32.23 3.20
C TYR A 482 -20.48 32.41 3.18
N THR A 483 -20.91 33.59 2.74
CA THR A 483 -22.30 33.96 2.56
C THR A 483 -22.50 34.79 1.31
N GLY A 484 -23.53 34.49 0.52
CA GLY A 484 -23.88 35.27 -0.67
C GLY A 484 -24.86 36.40 -0.42
N ASN A 485 -25.47 36.46 0.77
CA ASN A 485 -26.51 37.43 1.12
C ASN A 485 -26.09 38.40 2.24
N GLY A 486 -24.84 38.31 2.72
CA GLY A 486 -24.31 39.15 3.81
C GLY A 486 -24.82 38.78 5.21
N GLU A 487 -25.56 37.69 5.36
CA GLU A 487 -25.99 37.14 6.65
C GLU A 487 -24.92 36.22 7.26
N LYS A 488 -24.77 36.27 8.58
CA LYS A 488 -23.76 35.49 9.31
C LYS A 488 -24.01 33.98 9.17
N ASN A 489 -23.01 33.26 8.68
CA ASN A 489 -23.02 31.80 8.60
C ASN A 489 -22.16 31.18 9.72
N ALA A 490 -22.77 30.99 10.89
CA ALA A 490 -22.09 30.44 12.08
C ALA A 490 -21.87 28.91 12.03
N SER A 491 -22.30 28.23 10.96
CA SER A 491 -22.16 26.77 10.83
C SER A 491 -20.81 26.32 10.24
N LEU A 492 -20.06 27.26 9.66
CA LEU A 492 -18.81 27.02 8.94
C LEU A 492 -17.66 27.81 9.58
N LEU A 493 -17.27 27.42 10.80
CA LEU A 493 -16.22 28.11 11.57
C LEU A 493 -15.02 27.20 11.79
N VAL A 494 -13.81 27.67 11.46
CA VAL A 494 -12.56 26.96 11.76
C VAL A 494 -12.33 26.79 13.27
N PRO A 495 -12.62 27.77 14.15
CA PRO A 495 -12.48 27.59 15.61
C PRO A 495 -13.21 26.34 16.16
N ASN A 496 -14.40 26.03 15.62
CA ASN A 496 -15.17 24.85 16.03
C ASN A 496 -14.52 23.52 15.61
N ASN A 497 -13.69 23.56 14.56
CA ASN A 497 -13.06 22.38 13.97
C ASN A 497 -11.58 22.24 14.36
N TYR A 498 -10.98 23.20 15.06
CA TYR A 498 -9.54 23.21 15.34
C TYR A 498 -9.13 22.13 16.34
N ASP A 499 -9.98 21.86 17.33
CA ASP A 499 -9.68 20.92 18.43
C ASP A 499 -10.03 19.46 18.10
N ILE A 500 -10.62 19.19 16.93
CA ILE A 500 -11.04 17.84 16.50
C ILE A 500 -10.10 17.27 15.44
N ILE A 501 -10.17 15.96 15.18
CA ILE A 501 -9.35 15.28 14.17
C ILE A 501 -9.59 15.89 12.78
N ALA A 502 -10.86 15.96 12.37
CA ALA A 502 -11.28 16.61 11.12
C ALA A 502 -12.80 16.80 11.09
N ARG A 503 -13.24 17.83 10.36
CA ARG A 503 -14.63 17.93 9.87
C ARG A 503 -14.76 17.26 8.50
N THR A 504 -15.70 16.34 8.36
CA THR A 504 -15.95 15.58 7.12
C THR A 504 -17.41 15.15 7.02
N ALA A 505 -17.93 15.05 5.79
CA ALA A 505 -19.25 14.46 5.52
C ALA A 505 -19.29 12.95 5.85
N GLY A 506 -18.13 12.31 5.98
CA GLY A 506 -18.00 10.88 6.22
C GLY A 506 -17.76 10.42 7.66
N ARG A 507 -17.44 9.13 7.81
CA ARG A 507 -16.93 8.51 9.03
C ARG A 507 -15.69 7.68 8.69
N ILE A 508 -14.70 7.64 9.57
CA ILE A 508 -13.55 6.76 9.34
C ILE A 508 -14.02 5.30 9.40
N ASP A 509 -13.74 4.54 8.35
CA ASP A 509 -14.16 3.14 8.19
C ASP A 509 -15.67 2.93 8.39
N GLY A 510 -16.49 3.93 8.07
CA GLY A 510 -17.95 3.92 8.29
C GLY A 510 -18.41 4.03 9.74
N ASN A 511 -17.48 4.03 10.70
CA ASN A 511 -17.79 3.84 12.13
C ASN A 511 -17.34 5.02 13.01
N LEU A 512 -16.07 5.43 12.90
CA LEU A 512 -15.47 6.42 13.79
C LEU A 512 -15.90 7.85 13.42
N ASP A 513 -16.54 8.54 14.37
CA ASP A 513 -16.98 9.92 14.22
C ASP A 513 -15.86 10.92 14.48
N VAL A 514 -15.12 11.27 13.43
CA VAL A 514 -14.03 12.25 13.56
C VAL A 514 -14.50 13.69 13.76
N ASN A 515 -15.76 14.00 13.44
CA ASN A 515 -16.34 15.33 13.64
C ASN A 515 -16.47 15.69 15.13
N ASN A 516 -16.48 14.68 16.00
CA ASN A 516 -16.62 14.84 17.46
C ASN A 516 -15.44 14.23 18.23
N SER A 517 -14.37 13.85 17.54
CA SER A 517 -13.20 13.22 18.18
C SER A 517 -12.07 14.25 18.35
N PRO A 518 -11.54 14.44 19.57
CA PRO A 518 -10.49 15.42 19.82
C PRO A 518 -9.17 15.05 19.13
N TRP A 519 -8.42 16.05 18.68
CA TRP A 519 -7.05 15.89 18.20
C TRP A 519 -6.07 15.87 19.37
N ASP A 520 -5.13 14.92 19.36
CA ASP A 520 -4.01 14.91 20.30
C ASP A 520 -2.87 15.78 19.79
N PHE A 521 -2.77 17.00 20.34
CA PHE A 521 -1.76 17.99 19.97
C PHE A 521 -0.31 17.56 20.31
N ASN A 522 -0.10 16.49 21.09
CA ASN A 522 1.24 15.94 21.31
C ASN A 522 1.79 15.17 20.10
N LYS A 523 0.91 14.75 19.17
CA LYS A 523 1.33 14.06 17.95
C LYS A 523 2.07 14.97 16.98
N PHE A 524 1.79 16.27 17.00
CA PHE A 524 2.48 17.26 16.19
C PHE A 524 2.55 18.59 16.95
N VAL A 525 3.73 18.89 17.47
CA VAL A 525 4.01 20.15 18.19
C VAL A 525 4.75 21.09 17.24
N PRO A 526 4.09 22.11 16.66
CA PRO A 526 4.71 23.04 15.72
C PRO A 526 5.62 24.06 16.41
N ASP A 527 6.66 24.49 15.71
CA ASP A 527 7.47 25.65 16.07
C ASP A 527 6.81 26.96 15.61
N LEU A 528 6.07 26.89 14.50
CA LEU A 528 5.37 28.01 13.86
C LEU A 528 3.95 27.59 13.48
N ILE A 529 2.98 28.47 13.74
CA ILE A 529 1.61 28.35 13.26
C ILE A 529 1.27 29.55 12.39
N VAL A 530 0.96 29.31 11.12
CA VAL A 530 0.49 30.32 10.18
C VAL A 530 -1.03 30.25 10.11
N ILE A 531 -1.72 31.37 10.32
CA ILE A 531 -3.18 31.45 10.25
C ILE A 531 -3.54 32.35 9.07
N ASN A 532 -4.18 31.78 8.05
CA ASN A 532 -4.64 32.48 6.86
C ASN A 532 -6.17 32.37 6.75
N LEU A 533 -6.86 33.23 7.51
CA LEU A 533 -8.32 33.24 7.61
C LEU A 533 -8.85 34.66 7.57
N GLY A 534 -10.00 34.85 6.94
CA GLY A 534 -10.68 36.14 6.80
C GLY A 534 -11.39 36.30 5.46
N THR A 535 -10.98 35.56 4.43
CA THR A 535 -11.60 35.62 3.09
C THR A 535 -13.11 35.40 3.15
N ASN A 536 -13.53 34.34 3.84
CA ASN A 536 -14.94 33.99 3.98
C ASN A 536 -15.68 34.96 4.92
N ASP A 537 -15.03 35.39 5.99
CA ASP A 537 -15.59 36.40 6.91
C ASP A 537 -15.86 37.73 6.21
N TYR A 538 -15.07 38.09 5.19
CA TYR A 538 -15.29 39.31 4.41
C TYR A 538 -16.62 39.30 3.65
N SER A 539 -17.11 38.13 3.22
CA SER A 539 -18.43 38.03 2.57
C SER A 539 -19.59 38.39 3.52
N TYR A 540 -19.42 38.23 4.83
CA TYR A 540 -20.37 38.66 5.86
C TYR A 540 -20.13 40.10 6.31
N THR A 541 -18.87 40.40 6.64
CA THR A 541 -18.49 41.69 7.23
C THR A 541 -18.58 42.82 6.22
N ASN A 542 -18.13 42.58 4.98
CA ASN A 542 -17.94 43.59 3.95
C ASN A 542 -17.23 44.83 4.55
N ASP A 543 -17.56 46.03 4.10
CA ASP A 543 -17.08 47.29 4.68
C ASP A 543 -17.83 47.73 5.96
N ASP A 544 -18.61 46.86 6.61
CA ASP A 544 -19.35 47.21 7.84
C ASP A 544 -18.39 47.20 9.06
N PRO A 545 -18.14 48.36 9.69
CA PRO A 545 -17.17 48.46 10.79
C PRO A 545 -17.60 47.69 12.05
N VAL A 546 -18.90 47.50 12.28
CA VAL A 546 -19.41 46.74 13.43
C VAL A 546 -19.13 45.26 13.24
N LYS A 547 -19.40 44.75 12.03
CA LYS A 547 -19.11 43.34 11.70
C LYS A 547 -17.61 43.07 11.62
N GLN A 548 -16.82 44.00 11.09
CA GLN A 548 -15.35 43.89 11.09
C GLN A 548 -14.78 43.87 12.53
N ALA A 549 -15.34 44.69 13.43
CA ALA A 549 -15.01 44.64 14.85
C ALA A 549 -15.37 43.27 15.48
N GLU A 550 -16.53 42.71 15.12
CA GLU A 550 -16.93 41.36 15.54
C GLU A 550 -15.92 40.29 15.09
N TYR A 551 -15.45 40.35 13.84
CA TYR A 551 -14.41 39.47 13.32
C TYR A 551 -13.09 39.62 14.10
N ARG A 552 -12.64 40.86 14.34
CA ARG A 552 -11.42 41.13 15.13
C ARG A 552 -11.51 40.47 16.51
N ASP A 553 -12.62 40.69 17.22
CA ASP A 553 -12.78 40.20 18.60
C ASP A 553 -12.87 38.66 18.63
N ALA A 554 -13.56 38.05 17.67
CA ALA A 554 -13.58 36.59 17.50
C ALA A 554 -12.18 36.03 17.16
N TYR A 555 -11.37 36.75 16.38
CA TYR A 555 -10.01 36.35 16.06
C TYR A 555 -9.12 36.37 17.32
N VAL A 556 -9.27 37.37 18.20
CA VAL A 556 -8.55 37.38 19.51
C VAL A 556 -8.83 36.10 20.30
N GLU A 557 -10.09 35.66 20.38
CA GLU A 557 -10.43 34.42 21.08
C GLU A 557 -9.88 33.18 20.38
N PHE A 558 -9.86 33.17 19.05
CA PHE A 558 -9.24 32.08 18.31
C PHE A 558 -7.72 32.00 18.54
N LEU A 559 -7.02 33.14 18.62
CA LEU A 559 -5.59 33.16 18.96
C LEU A 559 -5.34 32.59 20.36
N LYS A 560 -6.22 32.87 21.33
CA LYS A 560 -6.15 32.26 22.67
C LYS A 560 -6.37 30.75 22.61
N GLN A 561 -7.34 30.28 21.81
CA GLN A 561 -7.57 28.85 21.60
C GLN A 561 -6.32 28.16 21.02
N VAL A 562 -5.75 28.71 19.93
CA VAL A 562 -4.55 28.16 19.29
C VAL A 562 -3.36 28.15 20.26
N ARG A 563 -3.13 29.24 21.02
CA ARG A 563 -2.07 29.30 22.03
C ARG A 563 -2.29 28.26 23.14
N ALA A 564 -3.52 28.05 23.60
CA ALA A 564 -3.83 27.08 24.64
C ALA A 564 -3.51 25.63 24.24
N ARG A 565 -3.51 25.34 22.93
CA ARG A 565 -3.09 24.03 22.38
C ARG A 565 -1.59 23.97 22.06
N ASN A 566 -0.96 25.12 21.82
CA ASN A 566 0.40 25.22 21.32
C ASN A 566 1.19 26.26 22.12
N ALA A 567 1.65 25.88 23.32
CA ALA A 567 2.23 26.83 24.28
C ALA A 567 3.43 27.63 23.75
N ASN A 568 4.28 27.02 22.91
CA ASN A 568 5.57 27.60 22.51
C ASN A 568 5.64 28.07 21.05
N ALA A 569 4.67 27.70 20.21
CA ALA A 569 4.74 27.98 18.78
C ALA A 569 4.68 29.49 18.50
N ARG A 570 5.48 30.02 17.58
CA ARG A 570 5.25 31.38 17.10
C ARG A 570 3.95 31.43 16.30
N LEU A 571 3.12 32.45 16.51
CA LEU A 571 1.94 32.68 15.67
C LEU A 571 2.28 33.67 14.55
N MET A 572 1.79 33.41 13.33
CA MET A 572 1.86 34.35 12.22
C MET A 572 0.47 34.50 11.60
N CYS A 573 -0.16 35.65 11.81
CA CYS A 573 -1.49 35.94 11.29
C CYS A 573 -1.39 36.59 9.92
N THR A 574 -2.15 36.07 8.96
CA THR A 574 -2.07 36.44 7.55
C THR A 574 -3.45 36.51 6.92
N VAL A 575 -3.59 37.33 5.88
CA VAL A 575 -4.71 37.36 4.94
C VAL A 575 -4.25 38.17 3.71
N GLY A 576 -4.90 38.02 2.56
CA GLY A 576 -4.66 38.91 1.42
C GLY A 576 -4.82 38.29 0.03
N ILE A 577 -4.66 36.97 -0.11
CA ILE A 577 -4.54 36.34 -1.44
C ILE A 577 -5.79 36.59 -2.30
N MET A 578 -6.99 36.40 -1.74
CA MET A 578 -8.26 36.68 -2.43
C MET A 578 -8.92 37.99 -1.97
N GLY A 579 -8.11 38.94 -1.48
CA GLY A 579 -8.57 40.21 -0.93
C GLY A 579 -7.97 40.49 0.45
N ASP A 580 -7.71 41.75 0.74
CA ASP A 580 -6.93 42.19 1.90
C ASP A 580 -7.65 43.20 2.81
N ALA A 581 -8.93 43.45 2.58
CA ALA A 581 -9.74 44.42 3.31
C ALA A 581 -9.81 44.16 4.82
N LEU A 582 -9.75 42.90 5.26
CA LEU A 582 -9.72 42.55 6.69
C LEU A 582 -8.32 42.57 7.32
N PHE A 583 -7.24 42.80 6.55
CA PHE A 583 -5.89 42.82 7.12
C PHE A 583 -5.73 43.80 8.30
N PRO A 584 -6.29 45.03 8.28
CA PRO A 584 -6.25 45.91 9.44
C PRO A 584 -6.91 45.31 10.69
N MET A 585 -7.96 44.49 10.53
CA MET A 585 -8.58 43.80 11.66
C MET A 585 -7.68 42.67 12.19
N VAL A 586 -6.94 41.98 11.32
CA VAL A 586 -5.94 40.98 11.72
C VAL A 586 -4.82 41.62 12.53
N GLU A 587 -4.31 42.78 12.10
CA GLU A 587 -3.32 43.56 12.85
C GLU A 587 -3.83 43.97 14.23
N GLN A 588 -5.06 44.50 14.28
CA GLN A 588 -5.70 44.89 15.53
C GLN A 588 -5.96 43.68 16.44
N ALA A 589 -6.34 42.52 15.91
CA ALA A 589 -6.55 41.31 16.68
C ALA A 589 -5.24 40.81 17.31
N ALA A 590 -4.14 40.78 16.55
CA ALA A 590 -2.84 40.41 17.09
C ALA A 590 -2.38 41.37 18.19
N ALA A 591 -2.52 42.68 17.98
CA ALA A 591 -2.19 43.69 18.99
C ALA A 591 -3.08 43.57 20.24
N ALA A 592 -4.39 43.38 20.08
CA ALA A 592 -5.33 43.18 21.17
C ALA A 592 -5.02 41.90 21.97
N TYR A 593 -4.69 40.81 21.27
CA TYR A 593 -4.26 39.56 21.90
C TYR A 593 -3.01 39.76 22.77
N THR A 594 -1.97 40.41 22.24
CA THR A 594 -0.76 40.73 23.02
C THR A 594 -1.08 41.62 24.21
N ASN A 595 -1.90 42.65 24.03
CA ASN A 595 -2.29 43.54 25.14
C ASN A 595 -3.08 42.82 26.23
N GLN A 596 -3.93 41.85 25.87
CA GLN A 596 -4.77 41.12 26.82
C GLN A 596 -4.01 39.99 27.54
N THR A 597 -3.01 39.39 26.91
CA THR A 597 -2.37 38.16 27.41
C THR A 597 -0.91 38.35 27.82
N GLY A 598 -0.26 39.41 27.34
CA GLY A 598 1.19 39.62 27.45
C GLY A 598 2.02 38.76 26.47
N ASP A 599 1.41 37.89 25.66
CA ASP A 599 2.14 37.07 24.69
C ASP A 599 2.56 37.91 23.47
N THR A 600 3.88 37.98 23.27
CA THR A 600 4.53 38.70 22.17
C THR A 600 5.06 37.76 21.08
N ASN A 601 4.91 36.44 21.25
CA ASN A 601 5.35 35.44 20.28
C ASN A 601 4.36 35.29 19.12
N ILE A 602 4.02 36.42 18.51
CA ILE A 602 3.07 36.58 17.41
C ILE A 602 3.65 37.58 16.40
N SER A 603 3.22 37.47 15.15
CA SER A 603 3.60 38.35 14.04
C SER A 603 2.44 38.44 13.05
N VAL A 604 2.45 39.47 12.19
CA VAL A 604 1.43 39.69 11.16
C VAL A 604 2.10 39.86 9.81
N MET A 605 1.48 39.34 8.75
CA MET A 605 1.96 39.48 7.38
C MET A 605 0.80 39.54 6.40
N LYS A 606 0.76 40.57 5.55
CA LYS A 606 -0.22 40.67 4.46
C LYS A 606 0.26 39.93 3.23
N PHE A 607 -0.56 39.05 2.67
CA PHE A 607 -0.33 38.49 1.34
C PHE A 607 -0.60 39.54 0.25
N ASP A 608 -0.02 39.35 -0.93
CA ASP A 608 -0.41 40.14 -2.10
C ASP A 608 -1.71 39.56 -2.67
N VAL A 609 -2.59 40.45 -3.14
CA VAL A 609 -3.83 40.06 -3.82
C VAL A 609 -3.48 39.41 -5.16
N GLN A 610 -4.14 38.29 -5.46
CA GLN A 610 -3.99 37.55 -6.70
C GLN A 610 -4.22 38.43 -7.94
N LEU A 611 -3.40 38.23 -8.97
CA LEU A 611 -3.39 39.08 -10.16
C LEU A 611 -4.02 38.36 -11.35
N TRP A 612 -4.65 39.12 -12.24
CA TRP A 612 -5.29 38.56 -13.44
C TRP A 612 -4.31 37.84 -14.38
N GLU A 613 -3.08 38.34 -14.45
CA GLU A 613 -1.98 37.76 -15.25
C GLU A 613 -1.51 36.38 -14.77
N ASP A 614 -1.78 36.04 -13.51
CA ASP A 614 -1.43 34.73 -12.94
C ASP A 614 -2.47 33.65 -13.25
N GLY A 615 -3.63 34.05 -13.80
CA GLY A 615 -4.80 33.18 -13.95
C GLY A 615 -5.43 32.82 -12.59
N PHE A 616 -6.49 32.00 -12.67
CA PHE A 616 -7.30 31.60 -11.52
C PHE A 616 -7.68 30.14 -11.64
N GLY A 617 -7.74 29.45 -10.49
CA GLY A 617 -8.38 28.15 -10.33
C GLY A 617 -9.91 28.26 -10.29
N ALA A 618 -10.59 27.13 -10.07
CA ALA A 618 -12.06 27.05 -9.98
C ALA A 618 -12.66 28.09 -9.02
N ASP A 619 -13.84 28.61 -9.35
CA ASP A 619 -14.55 29.65 -8.59
C ASP A 619 -13.63 30.83 -8.16
N TRP A 620 -12.76 31.27 -9.07
CA TRP A 620 -11.84 32.40 -8.87
C TRP A 620 -10.78 32.19 -7.79
N HIS A 621 -10.52 30.95 -7.39
CA HIS A 621 -9.47 30.63 -6.42
C HIS A 621 -8.07 30.87 -6.99
N PRO A 622 -7.03 30.93 -6.13
CA PRO A 622 -5.66 31.20 -6.58
C PRO A 622 -5.16 30.10 -7.51
N SER A 623 -4.55 30.51 -8.63
CA SER A 623 -3.78 29.58 -9.47
C SER A 623 -2.50 29.09 -8.77
N GLU A 624 -1.88 28.03 -9.29
CA GLU A 624 -0.57 27.58 -8.81
C GLU A 624 0.51 28.68 -8.92
N ALA A 625 0.43 29.55 -9.93
CA ALA A 625 1.33 30.70 -10.07
C ALA A 625 1.16 31.69 -8.91
N THR A 626 -0.08 32.01 -8.56
CA THR A 626 -0.39 32.85 -7.38
C THR A 626 0.11 32.20 -6.09
N HIS A 627 -0.13 30.89 -5.90
CA HIS A 627 0.39 30.16 -4.75
C HIS A 627 1.91 30.18 -4.66
N THR A 628 2.62 30.15 -5.79
CA THR A 628 4.09 30.22 -5.83
C THR A 628 4.58 31.59 -5.36
N LYS A 629 3.96 32.68 -5.79
CA LYS A 629 4.28 34.04 -5.32
C LYS A 629 3.98 34.20 -3.82
N ALA A 630 2.82 33.72 -3.38
CA ALA A 630 2.45 33.72 -1.97
C ALA A 630 3.44 32.92 -1.10
N ALA A 631 3.86 31.73 -1.55
CA ALA A 631 4.88 30.93 -0.86
C ALA A 631 6.20 31.70 -0.73
N ALA A 632 6.70 32.31 -1.80
CA ALA A 632 7.94 33.08 -1.77
C ALA A 632 7.91 34.20 -0.72
N LYS A 633 6.78 34.93 -0.65
CA LYS A 633 6.58 35.99 0.36
C LYS A 633 6.52 35.43 1.78
N LEU A 634 5.80 34.33 1.99
CA LEU A 634 5.69 33.69 3.30
C LEU A 634 7.03 33.15 3.78
N ILE A 635 7.79 32.46 2.91
CA ILE A 635 9.14 31.95 3.20
C ILE A 635 10.05 33.08 3.67
N ALA A 636 10.07 34.22 2.96
CA ALA A 636 10.91 35.36 3.32
C ALA A 636 10.58 35.89 4.73
N ASN A 637 9.30 36.00 5.07
CA ASN A 637 8.85 36.44 6.39
C ASN A 637 9.16 35.42 7.49
N ILE A 638 8.96 34.12 7.22
CA ILE A 638 9.28 33.06 8.18
C ILE A 638 10.77 33.06 8.51
N LYS A 639 11.65 33.16 7.51
CA LYS A 639 13.09 33.23 7.73
C LYS A 639 13.48 34.41 8.62
N ALA A 640 12.84 35.57 8.41
CA ALA A 640 13.09 36.76 9.21
C ALA A 640 12.66 36.61 10.68
N VAL A 641 11.52 35.96 10.97
CA VAL A 641 10.97 35.89 12.33
C VAL A 641 11.35 34.63 13.11
N MET A 642 11.73 33.55 12.41
CA MET A 642 12.11 32.25 13.01
C MET A 642 13.62 32.00 12.98
N ASN A 643 14.38 32.78 12.21
CA ASN A 643 15.81 32.56 11.98
C ASN A 643 16.12 31.16 11.43
N TRP A 644 15.38 30.77 10.39
CA TRP A 644 15.46 29.48 9.69
C TRP A 644 16.21 29.56 8.35
#